data_AF-A0A7Y6IAY0-F1
#
_entry.id   AF-A0A7Y6IAY0-F1
#
_cell.length_a   1.000
_cell.length_b   1.000
_cell.length_c   1.000
_cell.angle_alpha   90.00
_cell.angle_beta   90.00
_cell.angle_gamma   90.00
#
_symmetry.space_group_name_H-M   'P 1'
#
loop_
_entity.id
_entity.type
_entity.pdbx_description
1 polymer ?
#
loop_
_entity_poly.entity_id
_entity_poly.type
_entity_poly.pdbx_seq_one_letter_code
_entity_poly.pdbx_strand_id
1 'polypeptide(L)'
;MRVLAVVPARGGSAGVPLKNLATVGGVPLVARAVRACLRAELIDQVVVSTDHAGIAETARQAGALVVDRPEELSGATASSESAVLHALDTLGEDPEVVVLVQCTSAFIDPEDLSAAVRRILDGEADSVVSGLPTHEFLWTAAGAGVNHDPAVRPRRQEREPQFRENGAFYAMRTAGLREHGHRFFGTVGVQPVPARHGIEVDDPEDLELVRALAPFVDQPEPIAVDAVITDFDGVHTDDRAYVDSEGREMVLVSRSDGMGVSLLRRAGVKVLVMSTEHNPVVAARARKLGVPVLQGLADKRTVLRDWLAIEGLDPARVAYVGNDVNDLGPMGEVGWPVAVPDANPKVRAAARVVLTRVGGAGAVRELCDRVLAARPAPAPAAPVTPLVPGTPAPSAAPTLSSAAPGGPVQARPRTAPAPVAIGDVLVGDGMPVYVIGEIGINHNGDLDIARRLIDVAADAGCQAVKFQKRTPAICVPEEQKGQIRQTPWGEMTYLEYKERTEFGLDEYRQIAKYCDERGLHWFASPWDVPSVEFLEEMDVLTHKVASAGVADHELLRALAATGKPVILSTGMSTLTEIDKAVEILGTSKLIMMHATSTYPLPPEEANLRTITTLKDRYGVPVGYSGHERGLQISLAAVTLGAVCVERHITLDRTMWGSDHAASLEPSGLEHLVRDIRIIEQAMGDGVKRVFPGEEAPKARLRRVTA
;
A
#
# COMPACT_ATOMS: atom_id res chain seq x y z
N MET A 1 20.99 -33.40 19.36
CA MET A 1 21.10 -32.07 18.69
C MET A 1 22.37 -32.02 17.82
N ARG A 2 22.50 -31.18 16.78
CA ARG A 2 23.70 -31.15 15.90
C ARG A 2 24.67 -30.01 16.23
N VAL A 3 24.18 -28.78 16.42
CA VAL A 3 25.03 -27.58 16.61
C VAL A 3 24.51 -26.68 17.73
N LEU A 4 25.32 -26.49 18.79
CA LEU A 4 25.01 -25.62 19.94
C LEU A 4 25.80 -24.32 19.89
N ALA A 5 25.15 -23.17 20.04
CA ALA A 5 25.83 -21.94 20.41
C ALA A 5 25.82 -21.76 21.94
N VAL A 6 27.00 -21.60 22.54
CA VAL A 6 27.16 -21.19 23.94
C VAL A 6 27.71 -19.76 23.97
N VAL A 7 27.03 -18.89 24.70
CA VAL A 7 27.40 -17.49 24.94
C VAL A 7 27.78 -17.33 26.42
N PRO A 8 29.08 -17.35 26.79
CA PRO A 8 29.51 -17.06 28.15
C PRO A 8 29.37 -15.57 28.47
N ALA A 9 28.52 -15.22 29.44
CA ALA A 9 28.30 -13.83 29.85
C ALA A 9 28.30 -13.70 31.39
N ARG A 10 29.44 -13.34 31.98
CA ARG A 10 29.54 -13.10 33.45
C ARG A 10 29.12 -11.68 33.86
N GLY A 11 28.64 -11.50 35.08
CA GLY A 11 28.33 -10.18 35.66
C GLY A 11 29.59 -9.38 36.01
N GLY A 12 30.60 -10.04 36.58
CA GLY A 12 31.87 -9.43 36.98
C GLY A 12 32.79 -9.08 35.80
N SER A 13 32.62 -7.90 35.21
CA SER A 13 33.59 -7.33 34.25
C SER A 13 34.44 -6.24 34.88
N ALA A 14 35.75 -6.29 34.63
CA ALA A 14 36.74 -5.43 35.27
C ALA A 14 36.89 -4.04 34.61
N GLY A 15 36.72 -3.94 33.28
CA GLY A 15 36.77 -2.66 32.56
C GLY A 15 35.44 -1.92 32.60
N VAL A 16 34.40 -2.50 32.01
CA VAL A 16 33.04 -1.96 32.01
C VAL A 16 32.13 -2.76 32.98
N PRO A 17 31.60 -2.16 34.06
CA PRO A 17 30.67 -2.83 34.96
C PRO A 17 29.43 -3.35 34.22
N LEU A 18 29.06 -4.61 34.45
CA LEU A 18 27.93 -5.28 33.77
C LEU A 18 27.95 -5.15 32.24
N LYS A 19 29.14 -5.16 31.59
CA LYS A 19 29.28 -4.89 30.13
C LYS A 19 28.32 -5.66 29.23
N ASN A 20 28.02 -6.90 29.57
CA ASN A 20 27.10 -7.74 28.80
C ASN A 20 25.64 -7.23 28.76
N LEU A 21 25.27 -6.32 29.68
CA LEU A 21 24.01 -5.57 29.68
C LEU A 21 24.10 -4.18 29.04
N ALA A 22 25.30 -3.69 28.73
CA ALA A 22 25.48 -2.42 28.05
C ALA A 22 24.86 -2.46 26.65
N THR A 23 24.16 -1.39 26.28
CA THR A 23 23.43 -1.31 25.01
C THR A 23 24.28 -0.74 23.87
N VAL A 24 24.16 -1.37 22.71
CA VAL A 24 24.71 -0.94 21.41
C VAL A 24 23.59 -1.00 20.39
N GLY A 25 23.32 0.09 19.65
CA GLY A 25 22.14 0.18 18.78
C GLY A 25 20.81 0.00 19.53
N GLY A 26 20.75 0.38 20.82
CA GLY A 26 19.59 0.16 21.69
C GLY A 26 19.41 -1.27 22.24
N VAL A 27 20.26 -2.23 21.85
CA VAL A 27 20.15 -3.64 22.25
C VAL A 27 21.31 -4.03 23.18
N PRO A 28 21.08 -4.73 24.31
CA PRO A 28 22.15 -5.21 25.20
C PRO A 28 23.11 -6.18 24.49
N LEU A 29 24.41 -6.09 24.77
CA LEU A 29 25.46 -6.93 24.15
C LEU A 29 25.13 -8.44 24.16
N VAL A 30 24.66 -8.99 25.30
CA VAL A 30 24.26 -10.42 25.37
C VAL A 30 23.08 -10.75 24.44
N ALA A 31 22.09 -9.86 24.33
CA ALA A 31 20.95 -10.04 23.44
C ALA A 31 21.36 -9.92 21.95
N ARG A 32 22.38 -9.11 21.63
CA ARG A 32 22.94 -9.01 20.27
C ARG A 32 23.59 -10.32 19.84
N ALA A 33 24.41 -10.91 20.71
CA ALA A 33 25.01 -12.23 20.46
C ALA A 33 23.94 -13.33 20.29
N VAL A 34 22.97 -13.42 21.19
CA VAL A 34 21.86 -14.38 21.07
C VAL A 34 21.09 -14.21 19.76
N ARG A 35 20.75 -12.98 19.37
CA ARG A 35 20.07 -12.69 18.10
C ARG A 35 20.92 -12.96 16.86
N ALA A 36 22.25 -12.93 16.96
CA ALA A 36 23.12 -13.38 15.86
C ALA A 36 23.05 -14.91 15.73
N CYS A 37 23.19 -15.64 16.83
CA CYS A 37 23.11 -17.10 16.84
C CYS A 37 21.76 -17.63 16.36
N LEU A 38 20.64 -17.06 16.84
CA LEU A 38 19.28 -17.47 16.43
C LEU A 38 18.93 -17.18 14.95
N ARG A 39 19.72 -16.35 14.27
CA ARG A 39 19.57 -16.06 12.83
C ARG A 39 20.53 -16.88 11.96
N ALA A 40 21.46 -17.62 12.56
CA ALA A 40 22.40 -18.45 11.81
C ALA A 40 21.72 -19.75 11.37
N GLU A 41 21.79 -20.06 10.08
CA GLU A 41 21.08 -21.16 9.41
C GLU A 41 21.34 -22.53 10.07
N LEU A 42 22.56 -22.73 10.59
CA LEU A 42 23.05 -24.03 11.06
C LEU A 42 23.13 -24.16 12.58
N ILE A 43 22.53 -23.27 13.37
CA ILE A 43 22.56 -23.33 14.84
C ILE A 43 21.20 -23.81 15.37
N ASP A 44 21.16 -25.00 15.97
CA ASP A 44 19.90 -25.61 16.43
C ASP A 44 19.38 -24.99 17.74
N GLN A 45 20.28 -24.55 18.62
CA GLN A 45 19.94 -24.04 19.95
C GLN A 45 21.00 -23.05 20.45
N VAL A 46 20.56 -22.10 21.27
CA VAL A 46 21.40 -21.05 21.85
C VAL A 46 21.26 -21.07 23.37
N VAL A 47 22.39 -21.13 24.06
CA VAL A 47 22.50 -21.17 25.52
C VAL A 47 23.37 -20.02 26.00
N VAL A 48 22.90 -19.25 26.97
CA VAL A 48 23.70 -18.25 27.70
C VAL A 48 24.12 -18.85 29.04
N SER A 49 25.43 -18.92 29.27
CA SER A 49 25.99 -19.31 30.58
C SER A 49 26.31 -18.07 31.39
N THR A 50 25.65 -17.88 32.54
CA THR A 50 25.77 -16.66 33.35
C THR A 50 25.55 -16.87 34.84
N ASP A 51 26.27 -16.12 35.66
CA ASP A 51 26.15 -15.97 37.12
C ASP A 51 25.16 -14.86 37.53
N HIS A 52 24.73 -14.02 36.59
CA HIS A 52 24.05 -12.77 36.90
C HIS A 52 22.58 -12.77 36.44
N ALA A 53 21.66 -12.64 37.40
CA ALA A 53 20.22 -12.70 37.16
C ALA A 53 19.71 -11.74 36.06
N GLY A 54 20.26 -10.52 35.98
CA GLY A 54 19.89 -9.57 34.92
C GLY A 54 20.35 -9.97 33.51
N ILE A 55 21.48 -10.70 33.41
CA ILE A 55 21.96 -11.26 32.14
C ILE A 55 21.10 -12.46 31.74
N ALA A 56 20.78 -13.32 32.71
CA ALA A 56 19.86 -14.44 32.52
C ALA A 56 18.48 -13.98 31.99
N GLU A 57 17.91 -12.93 32.58
CA GLU A 57 16.63 -12.40 32.13
C GLU A 57 16.70 -11.81 30.72
N THR A 58 17.73 -11.00 30.44
CA THR A 58 17.97 -10.43 29.10
C THR A 58 18.17 -11.53 28.04
N ALA A 59 18.82 -12.63 28.40
CA ALA A 59 19.04 -13.79 27.53
C ALA A 59 17.72 -14.53 27.19
N ARG A 60 16.87 -14.77 28.20
CA ARG A 60 15.54 -15.39 27.99
C ARG A 60 14.66 -14.54 27.10
N GLN A 61 14.63 -13.22 27.33
CA GLN A 61 13.90 -12.26 26.49
C GLN A 61 14.44 -12.20 25.05
N ALA A 62 15.72 -12.49 24.84
CA ALA A 62 16.32 -12.60 23.51
C ALA A 62 16.08 -13.97 22.84
N GLY A 63 15.50 -14.95 23.53
CA GLY A 63 15.15 -16.28 23.00
C GLY A 63 16.16 -17.40 23.29
N ALA A 64 17.16 -17.18 24.15
CA ALA A 64 18.11 -18.22 24.55
C ALA A 64 17.64 -19.01 25.78
N LEU A 65 18.09 -20.27 25.87
CA LEU A 65 18.12 -20.99 27.14
C LEU A 65 19.20 -20.39 28.05
N VAL A 66 19.04 -20.56 29.36
CA VAL A 66 20.02 -20.11 30.36
C VAL A 66 20.54 -21.29 31.16
N VAL A 67 21.86 -21.35 31.29
CA VAL A 67 22.55 -22.19 32.27
C VAL A 67 23.12 -21.28 33.34
N ASP A 68 22.63 -21.45 34.57
CA ASP A 68 23.19 -20.74 35.73
C ASP A 68 24.63 -21.22 35.96
N ARG A 69 25.57 -20.28 36.04
CA ARG A 69 27.00 -20.58 36.15
C ARG A 69 27.46 -20.57 37.62
N PRO A 70 28.20 -21.61 38.06
CA PRO A 70 28.83 -21.62 39.39
C PRO A 70 29.79 -20.45 39.60
N GLU A 71 29.97 -20.05 40.86
CA GLU A 71 30.82 -18.92 41.26
C GLU A 71 32.30 -19.18 40.89
N GLU A 72 32.74 -20.44 41.01
CA GLU A 72 34.10 -20.90 40.68
C GLU A 72 34.46 -20.70 39.20
N LEU A 73 33.45 -20.71 38.31
CA LEU A 73 33.61 -20.50 36.86
C LEU A 73 33.29 -19.06 36.42
N SER A 74 33.11 -18.16 37.39
CA SER A 74 32.70 -16.77 37.18
C SER A 74 33.79 -15.75 37.56
N GLY A 75 34.83 -16.19 38.29
CA GLY A 75 35.98 -15.37 38.66
C GLY A 75 36.85 -14.91 37.48
N ALA A 76 37.76 -13.97 37.76
CA ALA A 76 38.63 -13.35 36.74
C ALA A 76 39.55 -14.34 36.01
N THR A 77 39.90 -15.46 36.65
CA THR A 77 40.78 -16.52 36.14
C THR A 77 40.05 -17.65 35.41
N ALA A 78 38.72 -17.65 35.37
CA ALA A 78 37.95 -18.68 34.67
C ALA A 78 38.03 -18.49 33.15
N SER A 79 38.29 -19.58 32.41
CA SER A 79 38.35 -19.55 30.95
C SER A 79 36.97 -19.62 30.31
N SER A 80 36.83 -19.10 29.10
CA SER A 80 35.59 -19.20 28.32
C SER A 80 35.24 -20.67 28.05
N GLU A 81 36.25 -21.50 27.79
CA GLU A 81 36.14 -22.95 27.59
C GLU A 81 35.54 -23.67 28.80
N SER A 82 35.90 -23.27 30.04
CA SER A 82 35.31 -23.86 31.26
C SER A 82 33.81 -23.59 31.38
N ALA A 83 33.34 -22.43 30.93
CA ALA A 83 31.91 -22.11 30.89
C ALA A 83 31.17 -22.87 29.77
N VAL A 84 31.84 -23.13 28.65
CA VAL A 84 31.29 -23.97 27.56
C VAL A 84 31.16 -25.43 27.99
N LEU A 85 32.21 -26.00 28.59
CA LEU A 85 32.20 -27.37 29.11
C LEU A 85 31.12 -27.55 30.19
N HIS A 86 31.01 -26.61 31.14
CA HIS A 86 29.93 -26.62 32.13
C HIS A 86 28.53 -26.58 31.48
N ALA A 87 28.34 -25.78 30.43
CA ALA A 87 27.05 -25.71 29.74
C ALA A 87 26.72 -27.04 29.03
N LEU A 88 27.69 -27.69 28.37
CA LEU A 88 27.53 -29.02 27.79
C LEU A 88 27.17 -30.07 28.85
N ASP A 89 27.89 -30.08 29.98
CA ASP A 89 27.66 -31.01 31.08
C ASP A 89 26.28 -30.81 31.74
N THR A 90 25.79 -29.57 31.80
CA THR A 90 24.45 -29.24 32.34
C THR A 90 23.31 -29.71 31.43
N LEU A 91 23.51 -29.66 30.11
CA LEU A 91 22.50 -30.05 29.11
C LEU A 91 22.40 -31.57 28.94
N GLY A 92 23.47 -32.32 29.24
CA GLY A 92 23.48 -33.78 29.25
C GLY A 92 23.53 -34.46 27.88
N GLU A 93 23.51 -33.70 26.78
CA GLU A 93 23.72 -34.19 25.41
C GLU A 93 24.81 -33.37 24.71
N ASP A 94 25.81 -34.07 24.14
CA ASP A 94 26.83 -33.43 23.32
C ASP A 94 26.33 -33.22 21.88
N PRO A 95 26.37 -31.99 21.33
CA PRO A 95 26.19 -31.73 19.91
C PRO A 95 27.42 -32.19 19.10
N GLU A 96 27.29 -32.32 17.78
CA GLU A 96 28.44 -32.58 16.89
C GLU A 96 29.43 -31.40 16.91
N VAL A 97 28.90 -30.18 16.89
CA VAL A 97 29.65 -28.91 16.92
C VAL A 97 29.15 -28.02 18.05
N VAL A 98 30.08 -27.40 18.76
CA VAL A 98 29.80 -26.34 19.73
C VAL A 98 30.46 -25.04 19.27
N VAL A 99 29.72 -23.94 19.33
CA VAL A 99 30.16 -22.60 18.95
C VAL A 99 30.24 -21.75 20.20
N LEU A 100 31.47 -21.40 20.60
CA LEU A 100 31.72 -20.37 21.60
C LEU A 100 31.53 -19.00 20.94
N VAL A 101 30.60 -18.19 21.45
CA VAL A 101 30.31 -16.84 20.92
C VAL A 101 30.51 -15.81 22.03
N GLN A 102 31.40 -14.83 21.83
CA GLN A 102 31.68 -13.81 22.83
C GLN A 102 30.79 -12.58 22.63
N CYS A 103 29.94 -12.25 23.61
CA CYS A 103 29.09 -11.06 23.56
C CYS A 103 29.87 -9.74 23.70
N THR A 104 31.19 -9.77 23.91
CA THR A 104 32.09 -8.63 23.82
C THR A 104 32.27 -8.12 22.39
N SER A 105 32.11 -8.98 21.37
CA SER A 105 32.00 -8.54 19.98
C SER A 105 30.60 -8.02 19.70
N ALA A 106 30.47 -6.70 19.52
CA ALA A 106 29.17 -6.04 19.35
C ALA A 106 28.47 -6.37 18.02
N PHE A 107 29.23 -6.81 17.00
CA PHE A 107 28.74 -7.10 15.65
C PHE A 107 29.15 -8.51 15.24
N ILE A 108 28.17 -9.41 15.13
CA ILE A 108 28.38 -10.81 14.77
C ILE A 108 27.43 -11.13 13.62
N ASP A 109 27.99 -11.59 12.51
CA ASP A 109 27.22 -11.89 11.31
C ASP A 109 26.69 -13.34 11.34
N PRO A 110 25.37 -13.57 11.20
CA PRO A 110 24.82 -14.92 11.15
C PRO A 110 25.34 -15.76 9.96
N GLU A 111 25.71 -15.12 8.85
CA GLU A 111 26.27 -15.81 7.69
C GLU A 111 27.69 -16.32 7.97
N ASP A 112 28.53 -15.51 8.62
CA ASP A 112 29.89 -15.91 9.04
C ASP A 112 29.88 -17.03 10.09
N LEU A 113 28.94 -16.97 11.06
CA LEU A 113 28.70 -18.06 12.02
C LEU A 113 28.34 -19.36 11.29
N SER A 114 27.40 -19.29 10.34
CA SER A 114 26.94 -20.45 9.57
C SER A 114 28.06 -21.01 8.68
N ALA A 115 28.88 -20.15 8.07
CA ALA A 115 30.04 -20.55 7.29
C ALA A 115 31.09 -21.29 8.16
N ALA A 116 31.40 -20.77 9.34
CA ALA A 116 32.36 -21.41 10.25
C ALA A 116 31.89 -22.79 10.75
N VAL A 117 30.59 -22.92 11.08
CA VAL A 117 29.97 -24.21 11.44
C VAL A 117 30.04 -25.20 10.27
N ARG A 118 29.64 -24.77 9.07
CA ARG A 118 29.60 -25.60 7.86
C ARG A 118 30.94 -26.28 7.58
N ARG A 119 32.04 -25.54 7.70
CA ARG A 119 33.42 -26.05 7.48
C ARG A 119 33.82 -27.18 8.44
N ILE A 120 33.25 -27.26 9.64
CA ILE A 120 33.50 -28.36 10.59
C ILE A 120 32.62 -29.57 10.28
N LEU A 121 31.37 -29.32 9.88
CA LEU A 121 30.42 -30.37 9.46
C LEU A 121 30.83 -31.03 8.14
N ASP A 122 31.44 -30.28 7.23
CA ASP A 122 31.98 -30.75 5.95
C ASP A 122 33.39 -31.37 6.08
N GLY A 123 33.99 -31.28 7.28
CA GLY A 123 35.28 -31.90 7.59
C GLY A 123 36.53 -31.13 7.11
N GLU A 124 36.41 -29.85 6.75
CA GLU A 124 37.56 -29.00 6.39
C GLU A 124 38.43 -28.63 7.61
N ALA A 125 37.82 -28.58 8.79
CA ALA A 125 38.46 -28.14 10.03
C ALA A 125 37.88 -28.84 11.27
N ASP A 126 38.65 -28.85 12.35
CA ASP A 126 38.20 -29.31 13.68
C ASP A 126 37.86 -28.14 14.60
N SER A 127 38.46 -26.97 14.34
CA SER A 127 38.18 -25.69 14.98
C SER A 127 38.26 -24.56 13.95
N VAL A 128 37.35 -23.59 14.02
CA VAL A 128 37.32 -22.41 13.16
C VAL A 128 37.14 -21.14 13.99
N VAL A 129 38.10 -20.23 13.91
CA VAL A 129 38.11 -18.94 14.62
C VAL A 129 37.75 -17.78 13.69
N SER A 130 36.99 -16.80 14.18
CA SER A 130 36.74 -15.54 13.46
C SER A 130 38.00 -14.65 13.39
N GLY A 131 38.33 -14.12 12.21
CA GLY A 131 39.55 -13.34 12.02
C GLY A 131 39.45 -12.23 10.96
N LEU A 132 40.13 -11.12 11.22
CA LEU A 132 40.16 -9.92 10.39
C LEU A 132 41.35 -9.96 9.42
N PRO A 133 41.14 -9.82 8.10
CA PRO A 133 42.23 -9.65 7.15
C PRO A 133 43.04 -8.36 7.43
N THR A 134 44.29 -8.51 7.86
CA THR A 134 45.22 -7.42 8.14
C THR A 134 46.46 -7.48 7.25
N HIS A 135 46.98 -6.30 6.92
CA HIS A 135 48.26 -6.11 6.23
C HIS A 135 49.20 -5.23 7.06
N GLU A 136 48.91 -5.10 8.36
CA GLU A 136 49.69 -4.29 9.29
C GLU A 136 51.11 -4.86 9.45
N PHE A 137 52.01 -3.99 9.91
CA PHE A 137 53.37 -4.34 10.27
C PHE A 137 53.42 -4.36 11.78
N LEU A 138 53.46 -5.56 12.38
CA LEU A 138 53.55 -5.74 13.82
C LEU A 138 55.02 -5.62 14.25
N TRP A 139 55.27 -4.86 15.30
CA TRP A 139 56.61 -4.59 15.83
C TRP A 139 56.67 -4.96 17.31
N THR A 140 57.81 -5.49 17.75
CA THR A 140 58.11 -5.60 19.18
C THR A 140 58.51 -4.23 19.73
N ALA A 141 58.39 -4.05 21.06
CA ALA A 141 58.89 -2.84 21.73
C ALA A 141 60.42 -2.62 21.54
N ALA A 142 61.17 -3.66 21.17
CA ALA A 142 62.58 -3.59 20.83
C ALA A 142 62.86 -3.19 19.37
N GLY A 143 61.83 -2.87 18.57
CA GLY A 143 61.97 -2.44 17.18
C GLY A 143 62.24 -3.58 16.18
N ALA A 144 61.93 -4.83 16.54
CA ALA A 144 61.97 -5.96 15.59
C ALA A 144 60.60 -6.19 14.95
N GLY A 145 60.58 -6.50 13.65
CA GLY A 145 59.37 -6.90 12.95
C GLY A 145 58.93 -8.30 13.39
N VAL A 146 57.65 -8.45 13.74
CA VAL A 146 57.06 -9.73 14.17
C VAL A 146 56.60 -10.55 12.97
N ASN A 147 56.03 -9.89 11.97
CA ASN A 147 55.38 -10.49 10.81
C ASN A 147 55.96 -10.05 9.46
N HIS A 148 57.15 -9.47 9.49
CA HIS A 148 57.88 -8.90 8.35
C HIS A 148 59.36 -8.72 8.72
N ASP A 149 60.22 -8.60 7.70
CA ASP A 149 61.62 -8.18 7.88
C ASP A 149 61.69 -6.63 7.93
N PRO A 150 62.23 -6.00 9.00
CA PRO A 150 62.44 -4.55 9.05
C PRO A 150 63.29 -3.99 7.90
N ALA A 151 64.18 -4.78 7.30
CA ALA A 151 65.04 -4.37 6.20
C ALA A 151 64.30 -4.29 4.85
N VAL A 152 63.14 -4.96 4.71
CA VAL A 152 62.37 -5.01 3.46
C VAL A 152 60.90 -4.76 3.76
N ARG A 153 60.39 -3.60 3.33
CA ARG A 153 58.97 -3.23 3.49
C ARG A 153 58.18 -3.48 2.19
N PRO A 154 57.65 -4.68 1.95
CA PRO A 154 56.83 -4.97 0.77
C PRO A 154 55.57 -4.11 0.75
N ARG A 155 55.10 -3.78 -0.45
CA ARG A 155 53.86 -3.03 -0.67
C ARG A 155 52.66 -3.92 -0.35
N ARG A 156 51.51 -3.30 -0.07
CA ARG A 156 50.29 -4.04 0.30
C ARG A 156 49.88 -5.07 -0.78
N GLN A 157 50.08 -4.75 -2.06
CA GLN A 157 49.75 -5.65 -3.18
C GLN A 157 50.70 -6.86 -3.30
N GLU A 158 51.78 -6.91 -2.53
CA GLU A 158 52.83 -7.94 -2.59
C GLU A 158 52.78 -8.86 -1.36
N ARG A 159 51.77 -8.72 -0.49
CA ARG A 159 51.57 -9.52 0.72
C ARG A 159 50.22 -10.22 0.64
N GLU A 160 50.22 -11.53 0.88
CA GLU A 160 48.99 -12.21 1.29
C GLU A 160 48.46 -11.63 2.62
N PRO A 161 47.14 -11.54 2.81
CA PRO A 161 46.56 -11.08 4.05
C PRO A 161 46.90 -12.03 5.19
N GLN A 162 47.31 -11.46 6.32
CA GLN A 162 47.37 -12.18 7.59
C GLN A 162 46.05 -11.97 8.34
N PHE A 163 45.79 -12.74 9.38
CA PHE A 163 44.53 -12.66 10.11
C PHE A 163 44.77 -12.29 11.58
N ARG A 164 44.06 -11.26 12.06
CA ARG A 164 43.99 -10.90 13.47
C ARG A 164 42.71 -11.48 14.06
N GLU A 165 42.82 -12.33 15.07
CA GLU A 165 41.70 -12.80 15.88
C GLU A 165 40.88 -11.61 16.41
N ASN A 166 39.54 -11.73 16.43
CA ASN A 166 38.65 -10.65 16.88
C ASN A 166 37.63 -11.07 17.95
N GLY A 167 37.80 -12.23 18.59
CA GLY A 167 36.98 -12.67 19.72
C GLY A 167 35.55 -13.10 19.39
N ALA A 168 34.99 -12.76 18.22
CA ALA A 168 33.55 -12.89 17.96
C ALA A 168 32.99 -14.31 18.14
N PHE A 169 33.61 -15.31 17.49
CA PHE A 169 33.18 -16.70 17.63
C PHE A 169 34.28 -17.73 17.31
N TYR A 170 34.07 -18.93 17.84
CA TYR A 170 34.88 -20.13 17.64
C TYR A 170 33.95 -21.32 17.46
N ALA A 171 33.85 -21.86 16.25
CA ALA A 171 33.18 -23.14 16.03
C ALA A 171 34.18 -24.27 16.31
N MET A 172 33.75 -25.34 16.97
CA MET A 172 34.61 -26.45 17.40
C MET A 172 33.88 -27.78 17.33
N ARG A 173 34.57 -28.85 16.91
CA ARG A 173 34.07 -30.22 17.09
C ARG A 173 34.03 -30.56 18.59
N THR A 174 32.84 -30.85 19.13
CA THR A 174 32.63 -30.95 20.59
C THR A 174 33.53 -31.99 21.25
N ALA A 175 33.71 -33.15 20.62
CA ALA A 175 34.61 -34.21 21.10
C ALA A 175 36.06 -33.73 21.25
N GLY A 176 36.55 -32.92 20.30
CA GLY A 176 37.91 -32.36 20.36
C GLY A 176 38.07 -31.34 21.49
N LEU A 177 37.06 -30.49 21.74
CA LEU A 177 37.04 -29.57 22.88
C LEU A 177 37.06 -30.33 24.21
N ARG A 178 36.31 -31.43 24.33
CA ARG A 178 36.31 -32.28 25.54
C ARG A 178 37.63 -32.99 25.77
N GLU A 179 38.29 -33.47 24.71
CA GLU A 179 39.59 -34.15 24.80
C GLU A 179 40.73 -33.19 25.17
N HIS A 180 40.78 -32.00 24.55
CA HIS A 180 41.91 -31.08 24.65
C HIS A 180 41.72 -29.99 25.72
N GLY A 181 40.48 -29.65 26.09
CA GLY A 181 40.16 -28.61 27.07
C GLY A 181 40.42 -27.16 26.61
N HIS A 182 40.83 -26.96 25.35
CA HIS A 182 41.07 -25.65 24.75
C HIS A 182 40.50 -25.57 23.33
N ARG A 183 40.30 -24.35 22.80
CA ARG A 183 39.64 -24.11 21.50
C ARG A 183 40.49 -24.33 20.24
N PHE A 184 41.81 -24.49 20.35
CA PHE A 184 42.71 -24.67 19.20
C PHE A 184 43.30 -26.08 19.15
N PHE A 185 42.70 -26.98 18.36
CA PHE A 185 43.14 -28.37 18.18
C PHE A 185 42.86 -28.84 16.75
N GLY A 186 43.46 -29.97 16.36
CA GLY A 186 43.30 -30.56 15.03
C GLY A 186 43.65 -29.58 13.91
N THR A 187 42.83 -29.55 12.87
CA THR A 187 42.96 -28.56 11.79
C THR A 187 42.25 -27.26 12.19
N VAL A 188 43.01 -26.18 12.42
CA VAL A 188 42.49 -24.85 12.77
C VAL A 188 42.30 -24.01 11.51
N GLY A 189 41.06 -23.64 11.21
CA GLY A 189 40.70 -22.70 10.15
C GLY A 189 40.45 -21.28 10.67
N VAL A 190 40.59 -20.28 9.80
CA VAL A 190 40.13 -18.91 10.06
C VAL A 190 38.91 -18.63 9.18
N GLN A 191 37.83 -18.09 9.74
CA GLN A 191 36.71 -17.50 9.02
C GLN A 191 36.97 -15.99 8.87
N PRO A 192 37.19 -15.46 7.65
CA PRO A 192 37.38 -14.03 7.44
C PRO A 192 36.11 -13.25 7.77
N VAL A 193 36.20 -12.22 8.62
CA VAL A 193 35.08 -11.33 8.93
C VAL A 193 35.37 -9.86 8.54
N PRO A 194 34.35 -9.03 8.24
CA PRO A 194 34.54 -7.62 7.89
C PRO A 194 35.25 -6.80 8.97
N ALA A 195 36.12 -5.85 8.56
CA ALA A 195 36.85 -4.96 9.47
C ALA A 195 35.95 -4.20 10.47
N ARG A 196 34.74 -3.82 10.04
CA ARG A 196 33.71 -3.17 10.87
C ARG A 196 33.13 -4.05 11.99
N HIS A 197 33.37 -5.36 11.97
CA HIS A 197 32.98 -6.32 13.03
C HIS A 197 34.16 -6.59 13.99
N GLY A 198 35.29 -5.88 13.83
CA GLY A 198 36.57 -6.21 14.45
C GLY A 198 36.90 -5.55 15.78
N ILE A 199 35.91 -4.94 16.46
CA ILE A 199 36.08 -4.26 17.75
C ILE A 199 35.45 -5.11 18.85
N GLU A 200 36.27 -5.50 19.80
CA GLU A 200 35.85 -6.17 21.03
C GLU A 200 35.68 -5.12 22.14
N VAL A 201 34.62 -5.22 22.94
CA VAL A 201 34.33 -4.27 24.02
C VAL A 201 34.98 -4.74 25.32
N ASP A 202 36.13 -4.19 25.67
CA ASP A 202 36.81 -4.43 26.93
C ASP A 202 36.79 -3.23 27.88
N ASP A 203 36.90 -2.00 27.35
CA ASP A 203 36.86 -0.76 28.12
C ASP A 203 35.74 0.21 27.64
N PRO A 204 35.54 1.36 28.32
CA PRO A 204 34.51 2.33 27.93
C PRO A 204 34.70 2.99 26.56
N GLU A 205 35.93 3.16 26.06
CA GLU A 205 36.23 3.77 24.77
C GLU A 205 35.83 2.81 23.63
N ASP A 206 36.09 1.51 23.78
CA ASP A 206 35.56 0.48 22.85
C ASP A 206 34.03 0.54 22.77
N LEU A 207 33.36 0.68 23.92
CA LEU A 207 31.90 0.74 24.02
C LEU A 207 31.34 1.99 23.31
N GLU A 208 32.01 3.14 23.42
CA GLU A 208 31.66 4.35 22.68
C GLU A 208 31.87 4.16 21.17
N LEU A 209 32.97 3.54 20.76
CA LEU A 209 33.28 3.29 19.34
C LEU A 209 32.26 2.34 18.68
N VAL A 210 31.89 1.23 19.32
CA VAL A 210 30.85 0.34 18.77
C VAL A 210 29.46 0.99 18.78
N ARG A 211 29.16 1.88 19.75
CA ARG A 211 27.91 2.67 19.73
C ARG A 211 27.86 3.64 18.56
N ALA A 212 28.97 4.30 18.25
CA ALA A 212 29.09 5.20 17.09
C ALA A 212 28.99 4.44 15.76
N LEU A 213 29.49 3.20 15.70
CA LEU A 213 29.42 2.35 14.50
C LEU A 213 28.07 1.66 14.29
N ALA A 214 27.30 1.40 15.35
CA ALA A 214 26.06 0.64 15.27
C ALA A 214 25.08 1.08 14.15
N PRO A 215 24.82 2.38 13.91
CA PRO A 215 23.93 2.82 12.83
C PRO A 215 24.42 2.51 11.40
N PHE A 216 25.69 2.11 11.24
CA PHE A 216 26.32 1.79 9.95
C PHE A 216 26.60 0.30 9.78
N VAL A 217 26.56 -0.48 10.87
CA VAL A 217 26.86 -1.92 10.87
C VAL A 217 25.59 -2.75 11.09
N ASP A 218 24.69 -2.29 11.96
CA ASP A 218 23.40 -2.97 12.17
C ASP A 218 22.50 -2.76 10.96
N GLN A 219 22.09 -3.87 10.34
CA GLN A 219 20.91 -3.84 9.50
C GLN A 219 19.68 -3.80 10.43
N PRO A 220 18.88 -2.72 10.44
CA PRO A 220 17.66 -2.67 11.24
C PRO A 220 16.68 -3.74 10.74
N GLU A 221 15.99 -4.44 11.66
CA GLU A 221 15.09 -5.55 11.34
C GLU A 221 14.13 -5.18 10.19
N PRO A 222 14.15 -5.91 9.05
CA PRO A 222 13.27 -5.64 7.93
C PRO A 222 11.79 -5.79 8.31
N ILE A 223 10.95 -4.85 7.87
CA ILE A 223 9.54 -4.79 8.24
C ILE A 223 8.70 -5.32 7.06
N ALA A 224 8.35 -6.61 7.11
CA ALA A 224 7.68 -7.32 6.02
C ALA A 224 6.16 -7.04 5.94
N VAL A 225 5.79 -5.82 5.56
CA VAL A 225 4.40 -5.32 5.50
C VAL A 225 3.99 -4.86 4.11
N ASP A 226 2.73 -5.07 3.74
CA ASP A 226 2.12 -4.63 2.48
C ASP A 226 1.48 -3.24 2.56
N ALA A 227 1.28 -2.73 3.79
CA ALA A 227 0.84 -1.36 4.02
C ALA A 227 1.58 -0.68 5.18
N VAL A 228 1.74 0.62 5.06
CA VAL A 228 2.29 1.53 6.06
C VAL A 228 1.26 2.60 6.38
N ILE A 229 0.92 2.72 7.66
CA ILE A 229 0.01 3.72 8.18
C ILE A 229 0.79 4.57 9.16
N THR A 230 0.63 5.89 9.08
CA THR A 230 1.31 6.83 9.96
C THR A 230 0.29 7.77 10.56
N ASP A 231 0.38 8.04 11.86
CA ASP A 231 -0.09 9.31 12.36
C ASP A 231 0.66 10.48 11.69
N PHE A 232 0.16 11.70 11.80
CA PHE A 232 0.83 12.88 11.28
C PHE A 232 1.71 13.57 12.31
N ASP A 233 1.19 13.79 13.52
CA ASP A 233 1.77 14.65 14.52
C ASP A 233 2.79 13.86 15.36
N GLY A 234 3.94 14.45 15.65
CA GLY A 234 5.09 13.72 16.21
C GLY A 234 5.64 12.57 15.36
N VAL A 235 5.13 12.36 14.14
CA VAL A 235 5.59 11.31 13.20
C VAL A 235 6.12 11.94 11.90
N HIS A 236 5.30 12.71 11.17
CA HIS A 236 5.77 13.55 10.05
C HIS A 236 6.29 14.92 10.51
N THR A 237 5.89 15.36 11.71
CA THR A 237 6.30 16.60 12.39
C THR A 237 7.14 16.31 13.64
N ASP A 238 7.84 17.30 14.18
CA ASP A 238 8.56 17.24 15.47
C ASP A 238 7.66 17.53 16.69
N ASP A 239 6.36 17.20 16.57
CA ASP A 239 5.32 17.43 17.59
C ASP A 239 5.15 18.91 17.97
N ARG A 240 5.43 19.82 17.02
CA ARG A 240 5.40 21.27 17.21
C ARG A 240 4.76 21.99 16.03
N ALA A 241 3.98 23.02 16.35
CA ALA A 241 3.41 23.96 15.39
C ALA A 241 3.80 25.40 15.74
N TYR A 242 4.02 26.21 14.71
CA TYR A 242 3.97 27.66 14.80
C TYR A 242 2.51 28.09 14.61
N VAL A 243 1.95 28.83 15.58
CA VAL A 243 0.60 29.38 15.50
C VAL A 243 0.72 30.90 15.43
N ASP A 244 0.10 31.53 14.42
CA ASP A 244 0.09 32.99 14.30
C ASP A 244 -1.05 33.64 15.12
N SER A 245 -1.11 34.97 15.13
CA SER A 245 -2.12 35.73 15.88
C SER A 245 -3.56 35.56 15.37
N GLU A 246 -3.76 34.93 14.22
CA GLU A 246 -5.06 34.60 13.66
C GLU A 246 -5.42 33.11 13.88
N GLY A 247 -4.57 32.34 14.56
CA GLY A 247 -4.75 30.91 14.78
C GLY A 247 -4.39 30.03 13.59
N ARG A 248 -3.64 30.55 12.61
CA ARG A 248 -3.17 29.75 11.47
C ARG A 248 -1.91 29.00 11.86
N GLU A 249 -1.85 27.73 11.47
CA GLU A 249 -0.76 26.84 11.86
C GLU A 249 0.23 26.54 10.73
N MET A 250 1.50 26.40 11.11
CA MET A 250 2.58 25.93 10.24
C MET A 250 3.45 24.91 10.99
N VAL A 251 3.73 23.76 10.37
CA VAL A 251 4.59 22.71 10.96
C VAL A 251 5.83 22.48 10.09
N LEU A 252 6.88 21.93 10.70
CA LEU A 252 8.08 21.50 9.97
C LEU A 252 7.98 20.01 9.62
N VAL A 253 8.33 19.64 8.39
CA VAL A 253 8.30 18.25 7.90
C VAL A 253 9.57 17.88 7.14
N SER A 254 10.04 16.66 7.34
CA SER A 254 11.19 16.10 6.62
C SER A 254 10.94 16.01 5.11
N ARG A 255 11.96 16.35 4.30
CA ARG A 255 11.97 16.04 2.86
C ARG A 255 12.38 14.59 2.59
N SER A 256 13.22 14.02 3.45
CA SER A 256 13.70 12.64 3.35
C SER A 256 12.55 11.64 3.48
N ASP A 257 11.59 11.93 4.37
CA ASP A 257 10.37 11.13 4.55
C ASP A 257 9.54 11.05 3.27
N GLY A 258 9.46 12.16 2.52
CA GLY A 258 8.74 12.19 1.25
C GLY A 258 9.40 11.35 0.16
N MET A 259 10.72 11.22 0.18
CA MET A 259 11.42 10.27 -0.71
C MET A 259 11.14 8.82 -0.28
N GLY A 260 11.14 8.53 1.02
CA GLY A 260 10.81 7.20 1.54
C GLY A 260 9.40 6.74 1.11
N VAL A 261 8.40 7.60 1.33
CA VAL A 261 7.01 7.34 0.93
C VAL A 261 6.88 7.16 -0.58
N SER A 262 7.60 7.96 -1.39
CA SER A 262 7.62 7.79 -2.85
C SER A 262 8.20 6.44 -3.28
N LEU A 263 9.25 5.96 -2.62
CA LEU A 263 9.84 4.64 -2.89
C LEU A 263 8.91 3.50 -2.48
N LEU A 264 8.23 3.59 -1.33
CA LEU A 264 7.20 2.60 -0.92
C LEU A 264 6.08 2.46 -1.95
N ARG A 265 5.53 3.59 -2.40
CA ARG A 265 4.46 3.60 -3.43
C ARG A 265 4.93 2.94 -4.73
N ARG A 266 6.17 3.20 -5.16
CA ARG A 266 6.78 2.55 -6.34
C ARG A 266 6.99 1.04 -6.15
N ALA A 267 7.22 0.60 -4.92
CA ALA A 267 7.33 -0.81 -4.54
C ALA A 267 5.96 -1.51 -4.32
N GLY A 268 4.84 -0.81 -4.58
CA GLY A 268 3.49 -1.35 -4.44
C GLY A 268 2.97 -1.43 -2.99
N VAL A 269 3.68 -0.84 -2.03
CA VAL A 269 3.24 -0.77 -0.62
C VAL A 269 2.18 0.33 -0.50
N LYS A 270 1.01 0.00 0.07
CA LYS A 270 -0.06 0.98 0.32
C LYS A 270 0.37 1.90 1.47
N VAL A 271 0.08 3.20 1.36
CA VAL A 271 0.43 4.19 2.40
C VAL A 271 -0.79 5.02 2.75
N LEU A 272 -1.04 5.21 4.04
CA LEU A 272 -2.13 6.03 4.58
C LEU A 272 -1.63 6.96 5.69
N VAL A 273 -2.07 8.22 5.68
CA VAL A 273 -1.92 9.13 6.82
C VAL A 273 -3.23 9.18 7.60
N MET A 274 -3.17 9.07 8.92
CA MET A 274 -4.29 9.28 9.82
C MET A 274 -3.98 10.48 10.73
N SER A 275 -4.99 11.25 11.13
CA SER A 275 -4.88 12.24 12.21
C SER A 275 -6.22 12.35 12.94
N THR A 276 -6.17 12.61 14.24
CA THR A 276 -7.37 12.87 15.05
C THR A 276 -8.00 14.23 14.75
N GLU A 277 -7.23 15.19 14.21
CA GLU A 277 -7.67 16.56 13.99
C GLU A 277 -8.00 16.85 12.52
N HIS A 278 -8.68 17.97 12.27
CA HIS A 278 -8.87 18.52 10.92
C HIS A 278 -7.92 19.70 10.72
N ASN A 279 -6.79 19.46 10.07
CA ASN A 279 -5.75 20.46 9.87
C ASN A 279 -5.34 20.55 8.38
N PRO A 280 -5.51 21.71 7.71
CA PRO A 280 -5.17 21.89 6.30
C PRO A 280 -3.72 21.52 5.93
N VAL A 281 -2.80 21.61 6.90
CA VAL A 281 -1.38 21.27 6.74
C VAL A 281 -1.18 19.77 6.47
N VAL A 282 -1.94 18.91 7.17
CA VAL A 282 -1.95 17.46 6.99
C VAL A 282 -2.39 17.12 5.57
N ALA A 283 -3.50 17.69 5.12
CA ALA A 283 -4.03 17.50 3.76
C ALA A 283 -3.08 18.02 2.67
N ALA A 284 -2.43 19.16 2.89
CA ALA A 284 -1.42 19.69 1.98
C ALA A 284 -0.20 18.76 1.88
N ARG A 285 0.27 18.20 3.00
CA ARG A 285 1.38 17.25 3.02
C ARG A 285 1.01 15.91 2.38
N ALA A 286 -0.15 15.34 2.69
CA ALA A 286 -0.62 14.08 2.09
C ALA A 286 -0.75 14.18 0.56
N ARG A 287 -1.36 15.26 0.03
CA ARG A 287 -1.39 15.55 -1.41
C ARG A 287 0.01 15.62 -2.03
N LYS A 288 0.96 16.29 -1.37
CA LYS A 288 2.36 16.38 -1.85
C LYS A 288 3.08 15.02 -1.89
N LEU A 289 2.70 14.08 -1.02
CA LEU A 289 3.20 12.70 -1.03
C LEU A 289 2.43 11.80 -2.02
N GLY A 290 1.25 12.23 -2.46
CA GLY A 290 0.31 11.43 -3.24
C GLY A 290 -0.23 10.23 -2.47
N VAL A 291 -0.50 10.40 -1.17
CA VAL A 291 -1.09 9.37 -0.30
C VAL A 291 -2.48 9.80 0.17
N PRO A 292 -3.42 8.87 0.39
CA PRO A 292 -4.66 9.17 1.08
C PRO A 292 -4.40 9.65 2.51
N VAL A 293 -5.34 10.45 3.01
CA VAL A 293 -5.35 10.95 4.38
C VAL A 293 -6.76 10.85 4.95
N LEU A 294 -6.88 10.45 6.22
CA LEU A 294 -8.12 10.43 6.98
C LEU A 294 -7.94 11.32 8.22
N GLN A 295 -8.84 12.28 8.41
CA GLN A 295 -8.74 13.36 9.42
C GLN A 295 -10.03 13.49 10.23
N GLY A 296 -9.96 14.16 11.39
CA GLY A 296 -11.10 14.35 12.28
C GLY A 296 -11.59 13.05 12.95
N LEU A 297 -10.67 12.08 13.11
CA LEU A 297 -11.03 10.72 13.48
C LEU A 297 -11.25 10.58 15.00
N ALA A 298 -12.51 10.61 15.42
CA ALA A 298 -12.89 10.36 16.82
C ALA A 298 -12.51 8.94 17.31
N ASP A 299 -12.49 7.96 16.40
CA ASP A 299 -11.98 6.61 16.67
C ASP A 299 -11.12 6.10 15.49
N LYS A 300 -9.80 6.31 15.61
CA LYS A 300 -8.81 5.78 14.65
C LYS A 300 -8.87 4.24 14.52
N ARG A 301 -9.26 3.48 15.55
CA ARG A 301 -9.28 2.00 15.49
C ARG A 301 -10.37 1.49 14.55
N THR A 302 -11.58 2.01 14.66
CA THR A 302 -12.68 1.60 13.77
C THR A 302 -12.37 2.00 12.32
N VAL A 303 -11.89 3.23 12.11
CA VAL A 303 -11.52 3.73 10.78
C VAL A 303 -10.39 2.91 10.16
N LEU A 304 -9.40 2.48 10.94
CA LEU A 304 -8.36 1.55 10.49
C LEU A 304 -8.97 0.24 10.00
N ARG A 305 -9.84 -0.41 10.79
CA ARG A 305 -10.47 -1.68 10.42
C ARG A 305 -11.26 -1.58 9.12
N ASP A 306 -12.03 -0.50 8.96
CA ASP A 306 -12.79 -0.24 7.75
C ASP A 306 -11.87 -0.08 6.53
N TRP A 307 -10.76 0.68 6.67
CA TRP A 307 -9.78 0.85 5.61
C TRP A 307 -9.08 -0.48 5.24
N LEU A 308 -8.68 -1.29 6.22
CA LEU A 308 -8.08 -2.61 5.99
C LEU A 308 -9.04 -3.56 5.25
N ALA A 309 -10.33 -3.54 5.62
CA ALA A 309 -11.37 -4.33 4.97
C ALA A 309 -11.63 -3.87 3.52
N ILE A 310 -11.66 -2.55 3.26
CA ILE A 310 -11.81 -1.98 1.92
C ILE A 310 -10.62 -2.32 1.03
N GLU A 311 -9.41 -2.24 1.57
CA GLU A 311 -8.16 -2.45 0.82
C GLU A 311 -7.75 -3.93 0.70
N GLY A 312 -8.47 -4.85 1.34
CA GLY A 312 -8.20 -6.29 1.32
C GLY A 312 -6.88 -6.68 2.00
N LEU A 313 -6.50 -5.97 3.06
CA LEU A 313 -5.19 -6.13 3.72
C LEU A 313 -5.27 -7.06 4.94
N ASP A 314 -4.28 -7.96 5.05
CA ASP A 314 -4.05 -8.75 6.27
C ASP A 314 -3.44 -7.84 7.36
N PRO A 315 -4.13 -7.62 8.52
CA PRO A 315 -3.61 -6.78 9.59
C PRO A 315 -2.24 -7.22 10.13
N ALA A 316 -1.90 -8.51 10.07
CA ALA A 316 -0.59 -9.02 10.48
C ALA A 316 0.56 -8.51 9.58
N ARG A 317 0.24 -8.05 8.38
CA ARG A 317 1.15 -7.51 7.36
C ARG A 317 0.98 -6.00 7.16
N VAL A 318 0.59 -5.28 8.22
CA VAL A 318 0.46 -3.82 8.25
C VAL A 318 1.37 -3.25 9.32
N ALA A 319 2.03 -2.12 9.02
CA ALA A 319 2.69 -1.29 10.02
C ALA A 319 1.85 -0.06 10.34
N TYR A 320 1.72 0.26 11.63
CA TYR A 320 1.16 1.54 12.09
C TYR A 320 2.22 2.26 12.92
N VAL A 321 2.53 3.52 12.59
CA VAL A 321 3.46 4.37 13.35
C VAL A 321 2.68 5.46 14.09
N GLY A 322 2.85 5.53 15.40
CA GLY A 322 2.23 6.54 16.26
C GLY A 322 3.19 7.21 17.24
N ASN A 323 2.73 8.30 17.86
CA ASN A 323 3.46 9.04 18.89
C ASN A 323 2.72 9.11 20.24
N ASP A 324 1.38 9.18 20.27
CA ASP A 324 0.63 9.43 21.52
C ASP A 324 -0.57 8.48 21.75
N VAL A 325 -1.25 8.62 22.89
CA VAL A 325 -2.22 7.64 23.42
C VAL A 325 -3.41 7.37 22.51
N ASN A 326 -3.73 8.27 21.58
CA ASN A 326 -4.73 8.09 20.53
C ASN A 326 -4.35 6.97 19.53
N ASP A 327 -3.07 6.62 19.41
CA ASP A 327 -2.55 5.56 18.52
C ASP A 327 -2.57 4.15 19.13
N LEU A 328 -2.72 4.03 20.45
CA LEU A 328 -2.80 2.73 21.14
C LEU A 328 -3.96 1.85 20.63
N GLY A 329 -5.06 2.49 20.20
CA GLY A 329 -6.20 1.83 19.59
C GLY A 329 -5.80 1.10 18.29
N PRO A 330 -5.38 1.85 17.24
CA PRO A 330 -4.83 1.32 15.99
C PRO A 330 -3.67 0.35 16.13
N MET A 331 -2.67 0.65 16.98
CA MET A 331 -1.49 -0.19 17.17
C MET A 331 -1.84 -1.60 17.65
N GLY A 332 -2.90 -1.75 18.44
CA GLY A 332 -3.38 -3.06 18.89
C GLY A 332 -4.06 -3.92 17.81
N GLU A 333 -4.29 -3.39 16.60
CA GLU A 333 -4.93 -4.12 15.49
C GLU A 333 -3.93 -4.65 14.45
N VAL A 334 -2.68 -4.20 14.45
CA VAL A 334 -1.70 -4.47 13.40
C VAL A 334 -0.56 -5.40 13.87
N GLY A 335 0.04 -6.15 12.95
CA GLY A 335 1.18 -7.05 13.25
C GLY A 335 2.51 -6.32 13.48
N TRP A 336 2.60 -5.05 13.09
CA TRP A 336 3.77 -4.20 13.29
C TRP A 336 3.37 -2.83 13.89
N PRO A 337 3.06 -2.78 15.20
CA PRO A 337 2.95 -1.51 15.92
C PRO A 337 4.33 -0.89 16.08
N VAL A 338 4.49 0.35 15.63
CA VAL A 338 5.75 1.09 15.61
C VAL A 338 5.60 2.42 16.36
N ALA A 339 6.65 2.85 17.06
CA ALA A 339 6.71 4.14 17.74
C ALA A 339 7.97 4.92 17.38
N VAL A 340 7.89 6.25 17.46
CA VAL A 340 9.07 7.14 17.46
C VAL A 340 9.78 7.12 18.84
N PRO A 341 11.09 7.43 18.94
CA PRO A 341 11.85 7.38 20.20
C PRO A 341 11.27 8.21 21.36
N ASP A 342 10.67 9.35 21.01
CA ASP A 342 10.10 10.39 21.87
C ASP A 342 8.59 10.23 22.09
N ALA A 343 7.97 9.20 21.51
CA ALA A 343 6.57 8.85 21.72
C ALA A 343 6.23 8.64 23.22
N ASN A 344 4.95 8.80 23.56
CA ASN A 344 4.40 8.56 24.88
C ASN A 344 4.88 7.21 25.45
N PRO A 345 5.28 7.13 26.74
CA PRO A 345 5.78 5.88 27.32
C PRO A 345 4.85 4.67 27.14
N LYS A 346 3.53 4.87 27.10
CA LYS A 346 2.56 3.79 26.83
C LYS A 346 2.62 3.31 25.37
N VAL A 347 2.76 4.22 24.42
CA VAL A 347 2.89 3.93 22.98
C VAL A 347 4.17 3.14 22.71
N ARG A 348 5.30 3.59 23.28
CA ARG A 348 6.57 2.85 23.21
C ARG A 348 6.50 1.46 23.84
N ALA A 349 5.77 1.30 24.95
CA ALA A 349 5.59 0.00 25.59
C ALA A 349 4.66 -0.95 24.80
N ALA A 350 3.75 -0.41 23.98
CA ALA A 350 2.90 -1.18 23.07
C ALA A 350 3.56 -1.46 21.71
N ALA A 351 4.62 -0.74 21.36
CA ALA A 351 5.31 -0.90 20.08
C ALA A 351 6.16 -2.18 20.04
N ARG A 352 6.04 -2.93 18.94
CA ARG A 352 6.96 -4.01 18.57
C ARG A 352 8.32 -3.44 18.14
N VAL A 353 8.29 -2.28 17.49
CA VAL A 353 9.47 -1.59 16.97
C VAL A 353 9.47 -0.15 17.46
N VAL A 354 10.55 0.29 18.11
CA VAL A 354 10.82 1.71 18.30
C VAL A 354 11.87 2.12 17.26
N LEU A 355 11.59 3.17 16.50
CA LEU A 355 12.53 3.74 15.52
C LEU A 355 13.70 4.44 16.21
N THR A 356 14.77 4.74 15.48
CA THR A 356 15.92 5.50 16.00
C THR A 356 15.80 7.00 15.78
N ARG A 357 15.06 7.42 14.74
CA ARG A 357 14.79 8.83 14.40
C ARG A 357 13.45 9.30 14.96
N VAL A 358 13.45 10.52 15.50
CA VAL A 358 12.25 11.23 15.98
C VAL A 358 11.40 11.77 14.82
N GLY A 359 10.15 12.12 15.15
CA GLY A 359 9.22 12.78 14.24
C GLY A 359 9.81 14.01 13.56
N GLY A 360 9.44 14.26 12.30
CA GLY A 360 9.94 15.40 11.52
C GLY A 360 11.43 15.34 11.14
N ALA A 361 12.23 14.46 11.75
CA ALA A 361 13.68 14.32 11.57
C ALA A 361 14.10 13.05 10.81
N GLY A 362 13.16 12.37 10.15
CA GLY A 362 13.44 11.18 9.35
C GLY A 362 12.83 9.87 9.85
N ALA A 363 11.93 9.89 10.85
CA ALA A 363 11.24 8.71 11.36
C ALA A 363 10.56 7.89 10.25
N VAL A 364 9.69 8.55 9.46
CA VAL A 364 8.97 7.89 8.36
C VAL A 364 9.95 7.37 7.31
N ARG A 365 11.07 8.07 7.05
CA ARG A 365 12.12 7.58 6.15
C ARG A 365 12.77 6.29 6.65
N GLU A 366 13.14 6.21 7.93
CA GLU A 366 13.72 5.01 8.52
C GLU A 366 12.77 3.80 8.39
N LEU A 367 11.49 4.01 8.70
CA LEU A 367 10.46 3.00 8.48
C LEU A 367 10.40 2.56 7.01
N CYS A 368 10.35 3.52 6.06
CA CYS A 368 10.29 3.21 4.64
C CYS A 368 11.48 2.37 4.18
N ASP A 369 12.71 2.73 4.58
CA ASP A 369 13.91 1.99 4.22
C ASP A 369 13.88 0.55 4.78
N ARG A 370 13.37 0.35 6.01
CA ARG A 370 13.18 -0.98 6.63
C ARG A 370 12.11 -1.83 5.95
N VAL A 371 11.04 -1.23 5.46
CA VAL A 371 9.99 -1.94 4.70
C VAL A 371 10.49 -2.32 3.31
N LEU A 372 11.29 -1.45 2.67
CA LEU A 372 11.95 -1.75 1.39
C LEU A 372 13.00 -2.85 1.52
N ALA A 373 13.76 -2.89 2.62
CA ALA A 373 14.72 -3.96 2.91
C ALA A 373 14.07 -5.36 3.05
N ALA A 374 12.76 -5.42 3.34
CA ALA A 374 12.02 -6.68 3.41
C ALA A 374 11.47 -7.16 2.06
N ARG A 375 11.66 -6.39 0.98
CA ARG A 375 11.15 -6.72 -0.37
C ARG A 375 12.20 -7.49 -1.17
N PRO A 376 11.82 -8.55 -1.91
CA PRO A 376 12.75 -9.21 -2.82
C PRO A 376 13.21 -8.22 -3.90
N ALA A 377 14.50 -8.28 -4.25
CA ALA A 377 15.09 -7.41 -5.26
C ALA A 377 14.35 -7.56 -6.61
N PRO A 378 14.09 -6.46 -7.34
CA PRO A 378 13.45 -6.55 -8.64
C PRO A 378 14.32 -7.37 -9.61
N ALA A 379 13.70 -8.33 -10.29
CA ALA A 379 14.39 -9.09 -11.34
C ALA A 379 14.90 -8.11 -12.43
N PRO A 380 16.13 -8.30 -12.95
CA PRO A 380 16.67 -7.42 -13.99
C PRO A 380 15.76 -7.46 -15.22
N ALA A 381 15.35 -6.28 -15.69
CA ALA A 381 14.43 -6.14 -16.81
C ALA A 381 15.01 -6.79 -18.08
N ALA A 382 14.23 -7.66 -18.72
CA ALA A 382 14.63 -8.29 -19.97
C ALA A 382 14.79 -7.24 -21.09
N PRO A 383 15.74 -7.39 -22.03
CA PRO A 383 15.95 -6.43 -23.10
C PRO A 383 14.72 -6.33 -24.01
N VAL A 384 14.22 -5.11 -24.22
CA VAL A 384 13.11 -4.86 -25.15
C VAL A 384 13.64 -4.90 -26.58
N THR A 385 13.20 -5.89 -27.36
CA THR A 385 13.48 -5.96 -28.80
C THR A 385 12.47 -5.10 -29.57
N PRO A 386 12.90 -4.22 -30.50
CA PRO A 386 11.97 -3.37 -31.23
C PRO A 386 11.13 -4.16 -32.24
N LEU A 387 9.82 -3.90 -32.26
CA LEU A 387 8.87 -4.49 -33.20
C LEU A 387 8.98 -3.84 -34.59
N VAL A 388 9.02 -4.68 -35.63
CA VAL A 388 8.93 -4.26 -37.04
C VAL A 388 7.47 -4.33 -37.50
N PRO A 389 6.93 -3.36 -38.26
CA PRO A 389 5.53 -3.38 -38.69
C PRO A 389 5.28 -4.41 -39.82
N GLY A 390 4.24 -5.24 -39.66
CA GLY A 390 3.75 -6.17 -40.68
C GLY A 390 2.38 -5.74 -41.24
N THR A 391 2.23 -5.75 -42.56
CA THR A 391 1.03 -5.35 -43.32
C THR A 391 -0.12 -6.38 -43.23
N PRO A 392 -1.39 -6.00 -43.48
CA PRO A 392 -2.56 -6.84 -43.21
C PRO A 392 -2.93 -7.77 -44.38
N ALA A 393 -3.65 -8.85 -44.06
CA ALA A 393 -4.15 -9.87 -44.99
C ALA A 393 -5.57 -10.33 -44.53
N PRO A 394 -6.43 -10.92 -45.39
CA PRO A 394 -7.73 -10.30 -45.66
C PRO A 394 -8.96 -11.02 -45.10
N SER A 395 -10.09 -10.31 -45.16
CA SER A 395 -11.45 -10.81 -44.89
C SER A 395 -11.84 -11.98 -45.81
N ALA A 396 -12.47 -13.00 -45.23
CA ALA A 396 -13.18 -14.05 -45.95
C ALA A 396 -14.51 -14.39 -45.23
N ALA A 397 -15.63 -14.22 -45.93
CA ALA A 397 -16.96 -14.58 -45.44
C ALA A 397 -17.29 -16.06 -45.77
N PRO A 398 -18.02 -16.80 -44.90
CA PRO A 398 -18.52 -18.12 -45.21
C PRO A 398 -20.01 -18.15 -45.61
N THR A 399 -20.36 -19.13 -46.43
CA THR A 399 -21.67 -19.36 -47.07
C THR A 399 -22.58 -20.34 -46.30
N LEU A 400 -23.87 -20.37 -46.66
CA LEU A 400 -24.93 -21.15 -45.99
C LEU A 400 -25.15 -22.57 -46.57
N SER A 401 -25.24 -23.58 -45.69
CA SER A 401 -25.89 -24.92 -45.85
C SER A 401 -25.73 -25.72 -44.54
N SER A 402 -26.58 -26.66 -44.07
CA SER A 402 -27.98 -27.08 -44.36
C SER A 402 -28.59 -27.78 -43.12
N ALA A 403 -29.86 -28.22 -43.17
CA ALA A 403 -30.51 -29.02 -42.11
C ALA A 403 -30.23 -30.54 -42.26
N ALA A 404 -30.51 -31.47 -41.32
CA ALA A 404 -31.44 -31.52 -40.16
C ALA A 404 -30.97 -32.56 -39.08
N PRO A 405 -31.81 -33.08 -38.14
CA PRO A 405 -32.26 -32.43 -36.90
C PRO A 405 -31.96 -33.25 -35.60
N GLY A 406 -31.90 -32.60 -34.41
CA GLY A 406 -31.72 -33.38 -33.15
C GLY A 406 -31.54 -32.68 -31.78
N GLY A 407 -32.16 -31.52 -31.50
CA GLY A 407 -32.19 -30.87 -30.16
C GLY A 407 -30.85 -30.26 -29.66
N PRO A 408 -30.80 -29.63 -28.47
CA PRO A 408 -31.89 -29.01 -27.70
C PRO A 408 -32.15 -27.56 -28.19
N VAL A 409 -32.99 -26.79 -27.47
CA VAL A 409 -33.36 -25.41 -27.86
C VAL A 409 -32.15 -24.48 -27.81
N GLN A 410 -31.59 -24.14 -28.96
CA GLN A 410 -30.66 -23.01 -29.09
C GLN A 410 -31.45 -21.70 -29.00
N ALA A 411 -31.01 -20.79 -28.12
CA ALA A 411 -31.45 -19.41 -28.17
C ALA A 411 -31.07 -18.81 -29.53
N ARG A 412 -32.03 -18.21 -30.24
CA ARG A 412 -31.73 -17.43 -31.44
C ARG A 412 -30.73 -16.32 -31.09
N PRO A 413 -29.74 -16.02 -31.94
CA PRO A 413 -28.93 -14.83 -31.75
C PRO A 413 -29.86 -13.60 -31.83
N ARG A 414 -30.08 -12.95 -30.69
CA ARG A 414 -30.71 -11.63 -30.65
C ARG A 414 -29.73 -10.66 -31.29
N THR A 415 -30.15 -9.99 -32.36
CA THR A 415 -29.39 -8.88 -32.94
C THR A 415 -29.23 -7.81 -31.88
N ALA A 416 -27.98 -7.44 -31.58
CA ALA A 416 -27.68 -6.35 -30.65
C ALA A 416 -28.41 -5.06 -31.08
N PRO A 417 -28.86 -4.23 -30.12
CA PRO A 417 -29.43 -2.92 -30.44
C PRO A 417 -28.42 -2.06 -31.20
N ALA A 418 -28.90 -1.25 -32.15
CA ALA A 418 -28.03 -0.33 -32.86
C ALA A 418 -27.44 0.72 -31.90
N PRO A 419 -26.16 1.10 -32.05
CA PRO A 419 -25.56 2.13 -31.22
C PRO A 419 -26.17 3.51 -31.52
N VAL A 420 -26.27 4.34 -30.50
CA VAL A 420 -26.74 5.73 -30.58
C VAL A 420 -25.54 6.66 -30.58
N ALA A 421 -25.49 7.62 -31.50
CA ALA A 421 -24.42 8.62 -31.55
C ALA A 421 -24.68 9.77 -30.56
N ILE A 422 -23.67 10.15 -29.77
CA ILE A 422 -23.60 11.39 -29.02
C ILE A 422 -22.35 12.14 -29.50
N GLY A 423 -22.54 13.24 -30.24
CA GLY A 423 -21.43 13.88 -30.95
C GLY A 423 -20.81 12.92 -31.96
N ASP A 424 -19.49 12.73 -31.86
CA ASP A 424 -18.70 11.77 -32.65
C ASP A 424 -18.61 10.36 -32.03
N VAL A 425 -19.10 10.17 -30.79
CA VAL A 425 -19.01 8.90 -30.05
C VAL A 425 -20.25 8.03 -30.26
N LEU A 426 -20.05 6.76 -30.62
CA LEU A 426 -21.11 5.74 -30.69
C LEU A 426 -21.25 5.01 -29.36
N VAL A 427 -22.46 5.01 -28.79
CA VAL A 427 -22.79 4.33 -27.52
C VAL A 427 -23.68 3.12 -27.79
N GLY A 428 -23.17 1.92 -27.55
CA GLY A 428 -23.87 0.66 -27.80
C GLY A 428 -23.00 -0.57 -27.61
N ASP A 429 -23.56 -1.74 -27.91
CA ASP A 429 -22.85 -3.02 -27.75
C ASP A 429 -21.57 -3.07 -28.60
N GLY A 430 -20.47 -3.52 -28.00
CA GLY A 430 -19.16 -3.63 -28.66
C GLY A 430 -18.41 -2.30 -28.82
N MET A 431 -18.99 -1.17 -28.38
CA MET A 431 -18.30 0.10 -28.23
C MET A 431 -17.71 0.23 -26.81
N PRO A 432 -16.68 1.08 -26.58
CA PRO A 432 -16.24 1.43 -25.24
C PRO A 432 -17.38 2.04 -24.42
N VAL A 433 -17.45 1.69 -23.14
CA VAL A 433 -18.46 2.21 -22.21
C VAL A 433 -18.33 3.71 -22.08
N TYR A 434 -19.43 4.41 -22.34
CA TYR A 434 -19.53 5.87 -22.23
C TYR A 434 -19.66 6.28 -20.76
N VAL A 435 -18.62 6.90 -20.18
CA VAL A 435 -18.60 7.29 -18.77
C VAL A 435 -18.93 8.77 -18.61
N ILE A 436 -19.91 9.05 -17.74
CA ILE A 436 -20.44 10.38 -17.44
C ILE A 436 -20.12 10.72 -15.98
N GLY A 437 -19.36 11.80 -15.77
CA GLY A 437 -19.24 12.45 -14.48
C GLY A 437 -20.42 13.38 -14.22
N GLU A 438 -21.38 12.95 -13.40
CA GLU A 438 -22.50 13.81 -12.98
C GLU A 438 -21.99 14.82 -11.95
N ILE A 439 -21.79 16.05 -12.40
CA ILE A 439 -21.51 17.21 -11.54
C ILE A 439 -22.79 17.62 -10.81
N GLY A 440 -23.95 17.45 -11.46
CA GLY A 440 -25.26 17.71 -10.86
C GLY A 440 -25.37 19.13 -10.32
N ILE A 441 -25.44 19.26 -8.99
CA ILE A 441 -25.40 20.54 -8.26
C ILE A 441 -24.20 20.66 -7.30
N ASN A 442 -23.25 19.72 -7.31
CA ASN A 442 -22.08 19.69 -6.40
C ASN A 442 -21.11 20.87 -6.59
N HIS A 443 -21.31 21.67 -7.65
CA HIS A 443 -20.62 22.94 -7.87
C HIS A 443 -21.12 24.07 -6.94
N ASN A 444 -22.26 23.92 -6.27
CA ASN A 444 -22.80 24.91 -5.31
C ASN A 444 -22.93 26.35 -5.87
N GLY A 445 -23.24 26.49 -7.17
CA GLY A 445 -23.29 27.79 -7.85
C GLY A 445 -21.93 28.45 -8.13
N ASP A 446 -20.81 27.77 -7.90
CA ASP A 446 -19.45 28.29 -8.07
C ASP A 446 -18.79 27.75 -9.35
N LEU A 447 -18.35 28.67 -10.23
CA LEU A 447 -17.73 28.35 -11.52
C LEU A 447 -16.35 27.69 -11.38
N ASP A 448 -15.57 28.04 -10.36
CA ASP A 448 -14.23 27.47 -10.17
C ASP A 448 -14.32 26.07 -9.53
N ILE A 449 -15.34 25.80 -8.70
CA ILE A 449 -15.69 24.43 -8.31
C ILE A 449 -16.15 23.62 -9.52
N ALA A 450 -17.00 24.18 -10.39
CA ALA A 450 -17.43 23.52 -11.63
C ALA A 450 -16.24 23.16 -12.53
N ARG A 451 -15.31 24.09 -12.80
CA ARG A 451 -14.08 23.84 -13.56
C ARG A 451 -13.24 22.72 -12.96
N ARG A 452 -13.02 22.73 -11.64
CA ARG A 452 -12.26 21.68 -10.95
C ARG A 452 -12.94 20.31 -11.02
N LEU A 453 -14.27 20.25 -11.08
CA LEU A 453 -15.00 19.00 -11.30
C LEU A 453 -14.92 18.52 -12.76
N ILE A 454 -14.87 19.45 -13.72
CA ILE A 454 -14.59 19.15 -15.14
C ILE A 454 -13.17 18.57 -15.28
N ASP A 455 -12.17 19.16 -14.61
CA ASP A 455 -10.80 18.62 -14.58
C ASP A 455 -10.76 17.18 -14.06
N VAL A 456 -11.45 16.92 -12.95
CA VAL A 456 -11.53 15.56 -12.36
C VAL A 456 -12.12 14.54 -13.34
N ALA A 457 -13.17 14.91 -14.09
CA ALA A 457 -13.75 14.04 -15.10
C ALA A 457 -12.81 13.83 -16.31
N ALA A 458 -12.15 14.89 -16.78
CA ALA A 458 -11.22 14.83 -17.91
C ALA A 458 -9.99 13.98 -17.58
N ASP A 459 -9.36 14.21 -16.43
CA ASP A 459 -8.13 13.53 -16.01
C ASP A 459 -8.40 12.04 -15.69
N ALA A 460 -9.60 11.70 -15.19
CA ALA A 460 -10.03 10.31 -15.05
C ALA A 460 -10.32 9.61 -16.38
N GLY A 461 -10.49 10.33 -17.50
CA GLY A 461 -10.82 9.77 -18.81
C GLY A 461 -12.32 9.48 -19.02
N CYS A 462 -13.21 10.25 -18.40
CA CYS A 462 -14.63 10.26 -18.76
C CYS A 462 -14.83 10.79 -20.19
N GLN A 463 -15.93 10.40 -20.83
CA GLN A 463 -16.33 10.97 -22.13
C GLN A 463 -17.14 12.26 -21.97
N ALA A 464 -17.86 12.40 -20.84
CA ALA A 464 -18.72 13.54 -20.61
C ALA A 464 -18.77 13.99 -19.15
N VAL A 465 -19.12 15.26 -18.97
CA VAL A 465 -19.67 15.80 -17.73
C VAL A 465 -21.15 16.13 -17.90
N LYS A 466 -21.91 15.99 -16.82
CA LYS A 466 -23.33 16.29 -16.79
C LYS A 466 -23.68 17.27 -15.67
N PHE A 467 -24.53 18.23 -15.98
CA PHE A 467 -25.10 19.20 -15.05
C PHE A 467 -26.61 19.00 -14.87
N GLN A 468 -27.25 19.84 -14.08
CA GLN A 468 -28.71 19.93 -14.02
C GLN A 468 -29.13 21.37 -14.34
N LYS A 469 -30.15 21.52 -15.19
CA LYS A 469 -30.75 22.81 -15.54
C LYS A 469 -32.20 22.82 -15.10
N ARG A 470 -32.60 23.84 -14.35
CA ARG A 470 -34.00 24.06 -13.96
C ARG A 470 -34.36 25.54 -13.94
N THR A 471 -35.66 25.78 -13.92
CA THR A 471 -36.30 27.05 -13.56
C THR A 471 -36.81 26.92 -12.12
N PRO A 472 -36.11 27.43 -11.09
CA PRO A 472 -36.44 27.15 -9.69
C PRO A 472 -37.88 27.49 -9.30
N ALA A 473 -38.44 28.58 -9.83
CA ALA A 473 -39.82 29.00 -9.60
C ALA A 473 -40.88 27.99 -10.11
N ILE A 474 -40.52 27.12 -11.07
CA ILE A 474 -41.36 26.04 -11.61
C ILE A 474 -41.11 24.74 -10.84
N CYS A 475 -39.84 24.32 -10.69
CA CYS A 475 -39.50 23.00 -10.18
C CYS A 475 -39.54 22.87 -8.64
N VAL A 476 -39.49 23.97 -7.89
CA VAL A 476 -39.65 23.93 -6.43
C VAL A 476 -41.15 23.91 -6.10
N PRO A 477 -41.67 22.86 -5.42
CA PRO A 477 -43.08 22.82 -5.03
C PRO A 477 -43.47 24.02 -4.18
N GLU A 478 -44.68 24.55 -4.35
CA GLU A 478 -45.12 25.79 -3.70
C GLU A 478 -45.00 25.73 -2.16
N GLU A 479 -45.36 24.60 -1.58
CA GLU A 479 -45.21 24.26 -0.14
C GLU A 479 -43.76 24.22 0.37
N GLN A 480 -42.78 24.12 -0.54
CA GLN A 480 -41.35 24.12 -0.21
C GLN A 480 -40.69 25.48 -0.41
N LYS A 481 -41.19 26.33 -1.32
CA LYS A 481 -40.55 27.60 -1.70
C LYS A 481 -40.12 28.45 -0.50
N GLY A 482 -41.04 28.70 0.43
CA GLY A 482 -40.81 29.51 1.63
C GLY A 482 -40.16 28.79 2.82
N GLN A 483 -39.77 27.52 2.72
CA GLN A 483 -39.12 26.81 3.82
C GLN A 483 -37.70 27.33 4.03
N ILE A 484 -37.39 27.82 5.23
CA ILE A 484 -36.04 28.28 5.57
C ILE A 484 -35.07 27.09 5.62
N ARG A 485 -33.88 27.28 5.04
CA ARG A 485 -32.77 26.33 5.05
C ARG A 485 -31.51 27.02 5.57
N GLN A 486 -30.77 26.27 6.37
CA GLN A 486 -29.41 26.62 6.79
C GLN A 486 -28.46 26.25 5.64
N THR A 487 -27.80 27.25 5.05
CA THR A 487 -26.88 27.08 3.91
C THR A 487 -25.49 27.66 4.25
N PRO A 488 -24.42 27.37 3.47
CA PRO A 488 -23.10 27.95 3.67
C PRO A 488 -23.07 29.48 3.53
N TRP A 489 -24.12 30.07 2.98
CA TRP A 489 -24.28 31.51 2.74
C TRP A 489 -25.25 32.17 3.72
N GLY A 490 -25.68 31.46 4.77
CA GLY A 490 -26.64 31.91 5.78
C GLY A 490 -28.02 31.25 5.67
N GLU A 491 -28.98 31.73 6.45
CA GLU A 491 -30.39 31.35 6.29
C GLU A 491 -30.99 32.03 5.06
N MET A 492 -31.69 31.22 4.26
CA MET A 492 -32.47 31.66 3.12
C MET A 492 -33.63 30.69 2.89
N THR A 493 -34.63 31.10 2.12
CA THR A 493 -35.69 30.21 1.68
C THR A 493 -35.15 29.14 0.72
N TYR A 494 -35.85 28.02 0.60
CA TYR A 494 -35.47 26.93 -0.30
C TYR A 494 -35.49 27.37 -1.78
N LEU A 495 -36.35 28.33 -2.14
CA LEU A 495 -36.34 28.94 -3.47
C LEU A 495 -35.08 29.77 -3.71
N GLU A 496 -34.75 30.71 -2.82
CA GLU A 496 -33.52 31.53 -2.93
C GLU A 496 -32.25 30.68 -2.97
N TYR A 497 -32.21 29.58 -2.19
CA TYR A 497 -31.15 28.59 -2.27
C TYR A 497 -31.03 27.98 -3.68
N LYS A 498 -32.15 27.52 -4.25
CA LYS A 498 -32.14 26.89 -5.57
C LYS A 498 -31.78 27.88 -6.67
N GLU A 499 -32.26 29.11 -6.60
CA GLU A 499 -31.86 30.22 -7.50
C GLU A 499 -30.37 30.51 -7.39
N ARG A 500 -29.81 30.56 -6.18
CA ARG A 500 -28.38 30.80 -5.94
C ARG A 500 -27.46 29.70 -6.49
N THR A 501 -27.91 28.44 -6.48
CA THR A 501 -27.14 27.32 -7.06
C THR A 501 -27.27 27.18 -8.57
N GLU A 502 -28.23 27.85 -9.20
CA GLU A 502 -28.56 27.64 -10.61
C GLU A 502 -27.70 28.52 -11.51
N PHE A 503 -27.01 27.92 -12.48
CA PHE A 503 -26.20 28.67 -13.44
C PHE A 503 -27.06 29.35 -14.53
N GLY A 504 -26.67 30.58 -14.87
CA GLY A 504 -27.21 31.35 -15.97
C GLY A 504 -26.49 31.08 -17.30
N LEU A 505 -26.81 31.89 -18.30
CA LEU A 505 -26.36 31.70 -19.67
C LEU A 505 -24.85 31.95 -19.84
N ASP A 506 -24.30 32.95 -19.17
CA ASP A 506 -22.87 33.30 -19.30
C ASP A 506 -21.97 32.38 -18.46
N GLU A 507 -22.48 31.78 -17.38
CA GLU A 507 -21.84 30.70 -16.67
C GLU A 507 -21.81 29.42 -17.51
N TYR A 508 -22.96 29.02 -18.11
CA TYR A 508 -23.01 27.84 -18.98
C TYR A 508 -22.18 28.01 -20.26
N ARG A 509 -22.03 29.22 -20.82
CA ARG A 509 -21.08 29.50 -21.92
C ARG A 509 -19.62 29.30 -21.51
N GLN A 510 -19.25 29.67 -20.29
CA GLN A 510 -17.89 29.41 -19.77
C GLN A 510 -17.65 27.93 -19.50
N ILE A 511 -18.66 27.21 -18.98
CA ILE A 511 -18.62 25.76 -18.78
C ILE A 511 -18.46 25.04 -20.12
N ALA A 512 -19.30 25.36 -21.11
CA ALA A 512 -19.25 24.78 -22.45
C ALA A 512 -17.87 24.91 -23.10
N LYS A 513 -17.30 26.13 -23.07
CA LYS A 513 -15.94 26.41 -23.57
C LYS A 513 -14.87 25.61 -22.82
N TYR A 514 -14.99 25.49 -21.50
CA TYR A 514 -14.00 24.76 -20.71
C TYR A 514 -14.06 23.25 -20.94
N CYS A 515 -15.25 22.69 -21.12
CA CYS A 515 -15.43 21.28 -21.50
C CYS A 515 -14.78 20.99 -22.87
N ASP A 516 -14.99 21.86 -23.87
CA ASP A 516 -14.35 21.77 -25.19
C ASP A 516 -12.81 21.84 -25.09
N GLU A 517 -12.28 22.82 -24.34
CA GLU A 517 -10.84 22.94 -24.05
C GLU A 517 -10.24 21.71 -23.34
N ARG A 518 -11.05 20.92 -22.62
CA ARG A 518 -10.66 19.68 -21.93
C ARG A 518 -11.02 18.40 -22.70
N GLY A 519 -11.61 18.50 -23.89
CA GLY A 519 -11.97 17.36 -24.72
C GLY A 519 -13.15 16.53 -24.18
N LEU A 520 -14.06 17.16 -23.44
CA LEU A 520 -15.23 16.52 -22.85
C LEU A 520 -16.52 16.95 -23.54
N HIS A 521 -17.41 16.00 -23.81
CA HIS A 521 -18.81 16.32 -24.05
C HIS A 521 -19.44 16.93 -22.79
N TRP A 522 -20.35 17.88 -22.98
CA TRP A 522 -21.15 18.42 -21.88
C TRP A 522 -22.63 18.49 -22.26
N PHE A 523 -23.48 18.27 -21.27
CA PHE A 523 -24.93 18.41 -21.37
C PHE A 523 -25.52 18.53 -19.97
N ALA A 524 -26.84 18.68 -19.87
CA ALA A 524 -27.53 18.71 -18.59
C ALA A 524 -28.80 17.86 -18.59
N SER A 525 -29.34 17.64 -17.40
CA SER A 525 -30.72 17.22 -17.20
C SER A 525 -31.63 18.44 -17.08
N PRO A 526 -32.51 18.74 -18.06
CA PRO A 526 -33.58 19.71 -17.89
C PRO A 526 -34.67 19.15 -16.96
N TRP A 527 -35.17 19.99 -16.07
CA TRP A 527 -36.24 19.65 -15.12
C TRP A 527 -37.61 20.27 -15.48
N ASP A 528 -37.67 21.05 -16.57
CA ASP A 528 -38.85 21.76 -17.07
C ASP A 528 -38.66 22.11 -18.56
N VAL A 529 -39.75 22.45 -19.26
CA VAL A 529 -39.72 22.78 -20.70
C VAL A 529 -38.84 24.01 -21.02
N PRO A 530 -38.88 25.13 -20.29
CA PRO A 530 -37.94 26.25 -20.51
C PRO A 530 -36.46 25.83 -20.38
N SER A 531 -36.15 24.86 -19.53
CA SER A 531 -34.80 24.30 -19.43
C SER A 531 -34.39 23.46 -20.66
N VAL A 532 -35.34 22.90 -21.42
CA VAL A 532 -35.05 22.29 -22.73
C VAL A 532 -34.69 23.39 -23.73
N GLU A 533 -35.48 24.46 -23.80
CA GLU A 533 -35.24 25.60 -24.70
C GLU A 533 -33.87 26.25 -24.43
N PHE A 534 -33.51 26.44 -23.16
CA PHE A 534 -32.21 26.94 -22.74
C PHE A 534 -31.05 26.05 -23.22
N LEU A 535 -31.19 24.73 -23.10
CA LEU A 535 -30.15 23.79 -23.52
C LEU A 535 -30.03 23.65 -25.05
N GLU A 536 -31.12 23.94 -25.79
CA GLU A 536 -31.07 24.06 -27.25
C GLU A 536 -30.42 25.37 -27.70
N GLU A 537 -30.59 26.50 -26.99
CA GLU A 537 -29.79 27.73 -27.24
C GLU A 537 -28.29 27.47 -27.06
N MET A 538 -27.94 26.59 -26.12
CA MET A 538 -26.57 26.16 -25.83
C MET A 538 -26.05 25.03 -26.73
N ASP A 539 -26.84 24.57 -27.70
CA ASP A 539 -26.60 23.46 -28.61
C ASP A 539 -25.96 22.20 -27.99
N VAL A 540 -26.54 21.69 -26.90
CA VAL A 540 -26.06 20.46 -26.27
C VAL A 540 -26.20 19.24 -27.18
N LEU A 541 -25.25 18.29 -27.09
CA LEU A 541 -25.19 17.11 -27.98
C LEU A 541 -26.29 16.05 -27.71
N THR A 542 -26.86 16.04 -26.51
CA THR A 542 -27.83 15.06 -26.02
C THR A 542 -28.56 15.63 -24.81
N HIS A 543 -29.74 15.11 -24.50
CA HIS A 543 -30.46 15.44 -23.26
C HIS A 543 -30.46 14.25 -22.29
N LYS A 544 -30.46 14.52 -20.96
CA LYS A 544 -30.64 13.48 -19.93
C LYS A 544 -31.96 13.67 -19.18
N VAL A 545 -32.90 12.76 -19.37
CA VAL A 545 -34.08 12.66 -18.49
C VAL A 545 -33.64 12.05 -17.15
N ALA A 546 -33.80 12.82 -16.08
CA ALA A 546 -33.65 12.33 -14.71
C ALA A 546 -34.82 11.40 -14.34
N SER A 547 -34.60 10.46 -13.41
CA SER A 547 -35.62 9.48 -12.98
C SER A 547 -36.96 10.11 -12.55
N ALA A 548 -36.96 11.33 -12.02
CA ALA A 548 -38.18 12.05 -11.65
C ALA A 548 -39.01 12.53 -12.86
N GLY A 549 -38.39 12.72 -14.02
CA GLY A 549 -39.04 13.20 -15.25
C GLY A 549 -39.65 12.12 -16.13
N VAL A 550 -39.56 10.83 -15.77
CA VAL A 550 -40.07 9.71 -16.60
C VAL A 550 -41.60 9.79 -16.81
N ALA A 551 -42.33 10.31 -15.82
CA ALA A 551 -43.78 10.49 -15.91
C ALA A 551 -44.19 11.89 -16.44
N ASP A 552 -43.25 12.81 -16.64
CA ASP A 552 -43.54 14.15 -17.19
C ASP A 552 -43.64 14.08 -18.72
N HIS A 553 -44.80 13.65 -19.21
CA HIS A 553 -45.05 13.51 -20.63
C HIS A 553 -44.96 14.85 -21.41
N GLU A 554 -45.02 16.01 -20.74
CA GLU A 554 -44.86 17.31 -21.41
C GLU A 554 -43.38 17.58 -21.69
N LEU A 555 -42.54 17.44 -20.66
CA LEU A 555 -41.08 17.47 -20.79
C LEU A 555 -40.58 16.45 -21.81
N LEU A 556 -41.08 15.20 -21.77
CA LEU A 556 -40.69 14.16 -22.73
C LEU A 556 -41.06 14.52 -24.18
N ARG A 557 -42.21 15.17 -24.41
CA ARG A 557 -42.60 15.64 -25.76
C ARG A 557 -41.72 16.79 -26.24
N ALA A 558 -41.39 17.74 -25.37
CA ALA A 558 -40.46 18.82 -25.70
C ALA A 558 -39.07 18.26 -26.08
N LEU A 559 -38.57 17.29 -25.30
CA LEU A 559 -37.32 16.60 -25.58
C LEU A 559 -37.35 15.81 -26.89
N ALA A 560 -38.41 15.04 -27.16
CA ALA A 560 -38.59 14.33 -28.42
C ALA A 560 -38.61 15.28 -29.64
N ALA A 561 -39.20 16.47 -29.49
CA ALA A 561 -39.29 17.47 -30.56
C ALA A 561 -37.92 18.08 -30.96
N THR A 562 -36.90 18.05 -30.09
CA THR A 562 -35.52 18.44 -30.46
C THR A 562 -34.92 17.53 -31.53
N GLY A 563 -35.39 16.27 -31.61
CA GLY A 563 -34.81 15.24 -32.47
C GLY A 563 -33.38 14.82 -32.08
N LYS A 564 -32.84 15.29 -30.95
CA LYS A 564 -31.51 14.92 -30.45
C LYS A 564 -31.54 13.57 -29.71
N PRO A 565 -30.37 12.95 -29.45
CA PRO A 565 -30.28 11.78 -28.57
C PRO A 565 -30.81 12.07 -27.17
N VAL A 566 -31.38 11.05 -26.54
CA VAL A 566 -31.92 11.11 -25.18
C VAL A 566 -31.38 9.96 -24.35
N ILE A 567 -30.82 10.30 -23.19
CA ILE A 567 -30.45 9.35 -22.14
C ILE A 567 -31.57 9.36 -21.09
N LEU A 568 -32.21 8.23 -20.82
CA LEU A 568 -33.38 8.10 -19.93
C LEU A 568 -33.06 7.25 -18.70
N SER A 569 -32.92 7.87 -17.52
CA SER A 569 -32.87 7.10 -16.26
C SER A 569 -34.25 6.62 -15.85
N THR A 570 -34.36 5.36 -15.42
CA THR A 570 -35.65 4.70 -15.12
C THR A 570 -35.89 4.43 -13.62
N GLY A 571 -35.23 5.17 -12.73
CA GLY A 571 -35.44 5.03 -11.29
C GLY A 571 -36.86 5.45 -10.88
N MET A 572 -37.35 4.91 -9.76
CA MET A 572 -38.71 5.17 -9.23
C MET A 572 -39.87 4.78 -10.17
N SER A 573 -39.60 4.19 -11.33
CA SER A 573 -40.58 4.00 -12.40
C SER A 573 -41.02 2.53 -12.53
N THR A 574 -42.31 2.31 -12.72
CA THR A 574 -42.86 1.01 -13.15
C THR A 574 -42.64 0.79 -14.65
N LEU A 575 -42.70 -0.47 -15.11
CA LEU A 575 -42.63 -0.77 -16.55
C LEU A 575 -43.69 -0.01 -17.37
N THR A 576 -44.89 0.18 -16.83
CA THR A 576 -45.99 0.91 -17.50
C THR A 576 -45.69 2.39 -17.72
N GLU A 577 -44.92 3.02 -16.82
CA GLU A 577 -44.48 4.42 -16.98
C GLU A 577 -43.33 4.51 -17.98
N ILE A 578 -42.39 3.57 -17.92
CA ILE A 578 -41.28 3.46 -18.88
C ILE A 578 -41.82 3.19 -20.30
N ASP A 579 -42.82 2.32 -20.47
CA ASP A 579 -43.47 2.04 -21.75
C ASP A 579 -43.99 3.33 -22.42
N LYS A 580 -44.66 4.19 -21.64
CA LYS A 580 -45.17 5.49 -22.14
C LYS A 580 -44.05 6.46 -22.46
N ALA A 581 -42.98 6.49 -21.66
CA ALA A 581 -41.82 7.32 -21.96
C ALA A 581 -41.14 6.90 -23.28
N VAL A 582 -41.03 5.58 -23.52
CA VAL A 582 -40.50 5.03 -24.77
C VAL A 582 -41.44 5.27 -25.96
N GLU A 583 -42.77 5.23 -25.76
CA GLU A 583 -43.76 5.61 -26.79
C GLU A 583 -43.59 7.06 -27.25
N ILE A 584 -43.30 7.98 -26.31
CA ILE A 584 -43.11 9.42 -26.61
C ILE A 584 -41.75 9.69 -27.26
N LEU A 585 -40.66 9.12 -26.72
CA LEU A 585 -39.29 9.39 -27.17
C LEU A 585 -38.90 8.59 -28.43
N GLY A 586 -39.53 7.44 -28.65
CA GLY A 586 -39.08 6.45 -29.62
C GLY A 586 -37.79 5.74 -29.20
N THR A 587 -37.36 4.76 -30.00
CA THR A 587 -36.19 3.90 -29.69
C THR A 587 -34.93 4.23 -30.49
N SER A 588 -35.04 4.95 -31.62
CA SER A 588 -33.95 5.11 -32.59
C SER A 588 -32.77 5.97 -32.12
N LYS A 589 -32.97 6.82 -31.11
CA LYS A 589 -31.94 7.69 -30.51
C LYS A 589 -31.96 7.64 -28.97
N LEU A 590 -32.51 6.56 -28.41
CA LEU A 590 -32.71 6.40 -26.97
C LEU A 590 -31.61 5.52 -26.37
N ILE A 591 -31.00 5.99 -25.29
CA ILE A 591 -30.17 5.19 -24.39
C ILE A 591 -30.89 5.13 -23.04
N MET A 592 -31.15 3.94 -22.52
CA MET A 592 -31.79 3.80 -21.21
C MET A 592 -30.75 3.57 -20.12
N MET A 593 -31.00 4.06 -18.91
CA MET A 593 -30.11 3.89 -17.76
C MET A 593 -30.89 3.21 -16.64
N HIS A 594 -30.52 1.96 -16.31
CA HIS A 594 -31.00 1.32 -15.10
C HIS A 594 -30.52 2.12 -13.89
N ALA A 595 -31.42 2.42 -12.95
CA ALA A 595 -31.16 3.30 -11.82
C ALA A 595 -32.07 2.94 -10.65
N THR A 596 -31.56 3.05 -9.42
CA THR A 596 -32.38 3.04 -8.20
C THR A 596 -32.11 4.34 -7.44
N SER A 597 -33.15 5.15 -7.22
CA SER A 597 -33.01 6.52 -6.68
C SER A 597 -32.89 6.59 -5.14
N THR A 598 -32.10 5.67 -4.57
CA THR A 598 -31.72 5.67 -3.15
C THR A 598 -30.30 6.24 -3.02
N TYR A 599 -30.09 7.21 -2.12
CA TYR A 599 -28.83 7.93 -1.99
C TYR A 599 -28.32 7.91 -0.53
N PRO A 600 -27.25 7.16 -0.21
CA PRO A 600 -26.55 6.18 -1.05
C PRO A 600 -27.35 4.88 -1.23
N LEU A 601 -27.19 4.24 -2.37
CA LEU A 601 -27.85 2.98 -2.73
C LEU A 601 -27.24 1.78 -1.98
N PRO A 602 -28.02 1.01 -1.19
CA PRO A 602 -27.55 -0.27 -0.64
C PRO A 602 -27.53 -1.38 -1.72
N PRO A 603 -26.61 -2.36 -1.63
CA PRO A 603 -26.41 -3.37 -2.69
C PRO A 603 -27.64 -4.20 -3.05
N GLU A 604 -28.48 -4.54 -2.07
CA GLU A 604 -29.70 -5.33 -2.23
C GLU A 604 -30.77 -4.62 -3.09
N GLU A 605 -30.75 -3.28 -3.15
CA GLU A 605 -31.66 -2.47 -3.96
C GLU A 605 -31.14 -2.21 -5.39
N ALA A 606 -29.89 -2.58 -5.70
CA ALA A 606 -29.26 -2.25 -6.98
C ALA A 606 -29.83 -3.03 -8.17
N ASN A 607 -30.36 -4.23 -7.96
CA ASN A 607 -31.11 -5.05 -8.94
C ASN A 607 -30.55 -5.03 -10.39
N LEU A 608 -29.23 -5.25 -10.54
CA LEU A 608 -28.52 -5.05 -11.82
C LEU A 608 -29.04 -5.91 -13.00
N ARG A 609 -29.75 -7.01 -12.72
CA ARG A 609 -30.38 -7.84 -13.78
C ARG A 609 -31.42 -7.07 -14.60
N THR A 610 -31.94 -5.96 -14.07
CA THR A 610 -32.83 -5.04 -14.80
C THR A 610 -32.18 -4.48 -16.07
N ILE A 611 -30.85 -4.34 -16.15
CA ILE A 611 -30.13 -3.93 -17.36
C ILE A 611 -30.49 -4.86 -18.53
N THR A 612 -30.43 -6.18 -18.30
CA THR A 612 -30.83 -7.18 -19.29
C THR A 612 -32.33 -7.12 -19.60
N THR A 613 -33.19 -6.93 -18.60
CA THR A 613 -34.65 -6.81 -18.77
C THR A 613 -35.05 -5.63 -19.67
N LEU A 614 -34.45 -4.45 -19.45
CA LEU A 614 -34.71 -3.26 -20.26
C LEU A 614 -34.22 -3.45 -21.70
N LYS A 615 -33.02 -4.02 -21.87
CA LYS A 615 -32.41 -4.30 -23.17
C LYS A 615 -33.26 -5.28 -23.99
N ASP A 616 -33.73 -6.35 -23.36
CA ASP A 616 -34.61 -7.36 -23.95
C ASP A 616 -36.00 -6.82 -24.32
N ARG A 617 -36.55 -5.89 -23.52
CA ARG A 617 -37.90 -5.34 -23.71
C ARG A 617 -37.95 -4.29 -24.80
N TYR A 618 -37.00 -3.36 -24.81
CA TYR A 618 -37.07 -2.15 -25.63
C TYR A 618 -36.15 -2.17 -26.86
N GLY A 619 -35.15 -3.07 -26.90
CA GLY A 619 -34.26 -3.19 -28.05
C GLY A 619 -33.37 -1.96 -28.28
N VAL A 620 -32.98 -1.29 -27.19
CA VAL A 620 -32.11 -0.11 -27.18
C VAL A 620 -30.83 -0.35 -26.36
N PRO A 621 -29.76 0.44 -26.54
CA PRO A 621 -28.63 0.43 -25.64
C PRO A 621 -29.05 0.75 -24.20
N VAL A 622 -28.53 -0.01 -23.23
CA VAL A 622 -28.82 0.18 -21.81
C VAL A 622 -27.52 0.35 -21.02
N GLY A 623 -27.45 1.37 -20.18
CA GLY A 623 -26.39 1.65 -19.23
C GLY A 623 -26.87 1.60 -17.77
N TYR A 624 -26.07 2.17 -16.88
CA TYR A 624 -26.29 2.18 -15.43
C TYR A 624 -26.04 3.57 -14.83
N SER A 625 -26.97 4.06 -14.01
CA SER A 625 -26.85 5.30 -13.23
C SER A 625 -26.70 4.93 -11.76
N GLY A 626 -25.47 5.06 -11.24
CA GLY A 626 -25.08 4.56 -9.93
C GLY A 626 -25.16 5.60 -8.83
N HIS A 627 -25.71 5.20 -7.67
CA HIS A 627 -25.82 6.03 -6.46
C HIS A 627 -25.25 5.31 -5.21
N GLU A 628 -24.56 4.18 -5.40
CA GLU A 628 -23.88 3.42 -4.35
C GLU A 628 -22.64 4.16 -3.79
N ARG A 629 -22.08 3.73 -2.66
CA ARG A 629 -20.85 4.33 -2.09
C ARG A 629 -19.54 3.87 -2.76
N GLY A 630 -19.51 2.61 -3.21
CA GLY A 630 -18.33 1.92 -3.75
C GLY A 630 -18.34 1.85 -5.28
N LEU A 631 -17.46 1.03 -5.86
CA LEU A 631 -17.31 0.86 -7.32
C LEU A 631 -17.85 -0.48 -7.83
N GLN A 632 -18.05 -1.46 -6.93
CA GLN A 632 -18.31 -2.86 -7.26
C GLN A 632 -19.59 -3.05 -8.08
N ILE A 633 -20.62 -2.25 -7.80
CA ILE A 633 -21.94 -2.35 -8.44
C ILE A 633 -21.87 -1.77 -9.86
N SER A 634 -21.28 -0.59 -10.04
CA SER A 634 -20.99 0.00 -11.36
C SER A 634 -20.12 -0.91 -12.24
N LEU A 635 -19.07 -1.52 -11.69
CA LEU A 635 -18.22 -2.46 -12.42
C LEU A 635 -18.97 -3.76 -12.79
N ALA A 636 -19.80 -4.28 -11.89
CA ALA A 636 -20.67 -5.43 -12.19
C ALA A 636 -21.74 -5.10 -13.25
N ALA A 637 -22.24 -3.86 -13.30
CA ALA A 637 -23.17 -3.41 -14.32
C ALA A 637 -22.54 -3.45 -15.72
N VAL A 638 -21.29 -3.01 -15.87
CA VAL A 638 -20.52 -3.12 -17.13
C VAL A 638 -20.35 -4.58 -17.54
N THR A 639 -19.98 -5.47 -16.60
CA THR A 639 -19.87 -6.92 -16.86
C THR A 639 -21.21 -7.55 -17.31
N LEU A 640 -22.35 -6.98 -16.91
CA LEU A 640 -23.70 -7.38 -17.36
C LEU A 640 -24.13 -6.74 -18.70
N GLY A 641 -23.26 -5.94 -19.32
CA GLY A 641 -23.50 -5.31 -20.62
C GLY A 641 -24.04 -3.88 -20.55
N ALA A 642 -23.80 -3.14 -19.46
CA ALA A 642 -24.07 -1.70 -19.42
C ALA A 642 -23.13 -0.94 -20.38
N VAL A 643 -23.70 -0.30 -21.41
CA VAL A 643 -22.93 0.44 -22.45
C VAL A 643 -22.58 1.88 -22.04
N CYS A 644 -23.12 2.36 -20.93
CA CYS A 644 -22.94 3.69 -20.40
C CYS A 644 -22.96 3.63 -18.87
N VAL A 645 -22.13 4.41 -18.20
CA VAL A 645 -22.06 4.50 -16.73
C VAL A 645 -22.11 5.97 -16.32
N GLU A 646 -23.07 6.31 -15.47
CA GLU A 646 -23.20 7.64 -14.87
C GLU A 646 -23.00 7.56 -13.36
N ARG A 647 -22.16 8.43 -12.82
CA ARG A 647 -21.83 8.51 -11.39
C ARG A 647 -21.70 9.97 -10.97
N HIS A 648 -22.29 10.33 -9.84
CA HIS A 648 -22.06 11.66 -9.25
C HIS A 648 -20.58 11.82 -8.89
N ILE A 649 -20.02 13.01 -9.11
CA ILE A 649 -18.60 13.33 -8.83
C ILE A 649 -18.47 14.52 -7.88
N THR A 650 -17.47 14.49 -7.03
CA THR A 650 -17.18 15.56 -6.07
C THR A 650 -15.67 15.78 -5.89
N LEU A 651 -15.29 16.95 -5.37
CA LEU A 651 -13.92 17.23 -4.96
C LEU A 651 -13.62 16.66 -3.57
N ASP A 652 -14.65 16.57 -2.72
CA ASP A 652 -14.60 16.14 -1.32
C ASP A 652 -16.03 15.78 -0.86
N ARG A 653 -16.22 14.60 -0.26
CA ARG A 653 -17.53 14.12 0.22
C ARG A 653 -18.08 14.88 1.42
N THR A 654 -17.26 15.69 2.10
CA THR A 654 -17.64 16.53 3.24
C THR A 654 -18.15 17.91 2.84
N MET A 655 -18.05 18.29 1.56
CA MET A 655 -18.65 19.53 1.04
C MET A 655 -20.16 19.55 1.26
N TRP A 656 -20.70 20.75 1.48
CA TRP A 656 -22.12 20.94 1.74
C TRP A 656 -22.97 20.68 0.48
N GLY A 657 -24.00 19.85 0.62
CA GLY A 657 -24.96 19.49 -0.43
C GLY A 657 -25.42 18.04 -0.28
N SER A 658 -26.58 17.69 -0.83
CA SER A 658 -27.19 16.35 -0.67
C SER A 658 -26.42 15.23 -1.35
N ASP A 659 -25.80 15.52 -2.49
CA ASP A 659 -25.33 14.48 -3.41
C ASP A 659 -23.86 14.10 -3.15
N HIS A 660 -23.10 14.93 -2.42
CA HIS A 660 -21.69 14.72 -2.07
C HIS A 660 -21.46 13.35 -1.42
N ALA A 661 -22.30 12.94 -0.47
CA ALA A 661 -22.15 11.66 0.26
C ALA A 661 -22.27 10.40 -0.63
N ALA A 662 -22.96 10.48 -1.77
CA ALA A 662 -23.07 9.41 -2.77
C ALA A 662 -22.07 9.57 -3.94
N SER A 663 -21.40 10.72 -4.03
CA SER A 663 -20.48 11.06 -5.12
C SER A 663 -19.15 10.32 -5.04
N LEU A 664 -18.43 10.22 -6.16
CA LEU A 664 -17.05 9.75 -6.23
C LEU A 664 -16.09 10.95 -6.14
N GLU A 665 -15.10 10.83 -5.27
CA GLU A 665 -13.92 11.69 -5.25
C GLU A 665 -12.96 11.35 -6.40
N PRO A 666 -11.95 12.19 -6.71
CA PRO A 666 -11.15 12.06 -7.93
C PRO A 666 -10.51 10.69 -8.11
N SER A 667 -9.90 10.13 -7.06
CA SER A 667 -9.30 8.79 -7.10
C SER A 667 -10.33 7.67 -7.27
N GLY A 668 -11.55 7.85 -6.76
CA GLY A 668 -12.66 6.92 -6.97
C GLY A 668 -13.13 6.90 -8.41
N LEU A 669 -13.12 8.05 -9.09
CA LEU A 669 -13.46 8.18 -10.49
C LEU A 669 -12.35 7.62 -11.40
N GLU A 670 -11.08 7.96 -11.14
CA GLU A 670 -9.92 7.38 -11.84
C GLU A 670 -9.93 5.85 -11.77
N HIS A 671 -10.15 5.29 -10.58
CA HIS A 671 -10.25 3.84 -10.39
C HIS A 671 -11.44 3.24 -11.17
N LEU A 672 -12.61 3.89 -11.15
CA LEU A 672 -13.76 3.42 -11.90
C LEU A 672 -13.48 3.36 -13.40
N VAL A 673 -12.99 4.46 -13.99
CA VAL A 673 -12.73 4.49 -15.45
C VAL A 673 -11.64 3.48 -15.82
N ARG A 674 -10.54 3.43 -15.07
CA ARG A 674 -9.46 2.44 -15.26
C ARG A 674 -10.01 1.02 -15.26
N ASP A 675 -10.81 0.67 -14.25
CA ASP A 675 -11.28 -0.70 -14.07
C ASP A 675 -12.37 -1.07 -15.08
N ILE A 676 -13.17 -0.10 -15.55
CA ILE A 676 -14.04 -0.28 -16.73
C ILE A 676 -13.21 -0.67 -17.97
N ARG A 677 -12.12 0.06 -18.28
CA ARG A 677 -11.25 -0.27 -19.44
C ARG A 677 -10.54 -1.62 -19.29
N ILE A 678 -10.20 -2.03 -18.06
CA ILE A 678 -9.65 -3.37 -17.79
C ILE A 678 -10.72 -4.44 -18.03
N ILE A 679 -11.96 -4.24 -17.56
CA ILE A 679 -13.07 -5.18 -17.77
C ILE A 679 -13.38 -5.33 -19.26
N GLU A 680 -13.45 -4.25 -20.03
CA GLU A 680 -13.66 -4.27 -21.49
C GLU A 680 -12.66 -5.19 -22.19
N GLN A 681 -11.37 -5.11 -21.82
CA GLN A 681 -10.32 -5.99 -22.35
C GLN A 681 -10.46 -7.44 -21.85
N ALA A 682 -10.81 -7.62 -20.58
CA ALA A 682 -10.92 -8.94 -19.93
C ALA A 682 -12.11 -9.77 -20.41
N MET A 683 -13.19 -9.13 -20.89
CA MET A 683 -14.37 -9.82 -21.43
C MET A 683 -14.03 -10.68 -22.67
N GLY A 684 -13.08 -10.23 -23.49
CA GLY A 684 -12.64 -10.94 -24.69
C GLY A 684 -13.76 -11.21 -25.70
N ASP A 685 -13.66 -12.31 -26.45
CA ASP A 685 -14.62 -12.71 -27.49
C ASP A 685 -15.49 -13.93 -27.11
N GLY A 686 -15.40 -14.39 -25.85
CA GLY A 686 -16.12 -15.57 -25.35
C GLY A 686 -15.68 -16.93 -25.92
N VAL A 687 -14.72 -16.99 -26.86
CA VAL A 687 -14.30 -18.24 -27.50
C VAL A 687 -13.26 -18.97 -26.64
N LYS A 688 -13.59 -20.16 -26.13
CA LYS A 688 -12.65 -20.94 -25.33
C LYS A 688 -11.47 -21.43 -26.17
N ARG A 689 -10.29 -20.93 -25.84
CA ARG A 689 -8.99 -21.33 -26.38
C ARG A 689 -7.99 -21.63 -25.27
N VAL A 690 -6.81 -22.09 -25.67
CA VAL A 690 -5.58 -22.09 -24.86
C VAL A 690 -4.78 -20.87 -25.30
N PHE A 691 -4.39 -20.01 -24.36
CA PHE A 691 -3.56 -18.84 -24.64
C PHE A 691 -2.07 -19.20 -24.65
N PRO A 692 -1.19 -18.42 -25.32
CA PRO A 692 0.24 -18.73 -25.40
C PRO A 692 0.93 -18.96 -24.04
N GLY A 693 0.52 -18.22 -23.00
CA GLY A 693 1.02 -18.40 -21.63
C GLY A 693 0.56 -19.69 -20.93
N GLU A 694 -0.50 -20.35 -21.42
CA GLU A 694 -0.99 -21.62 -20.89
C GLU A 694 -0.29 -22.84 -21.51
N GLU A 695 0.39 -22.72 -22.66
CA GLU A 695 0.97 -23.87 -23.36
C GLU A 695 2.10 -24.56 -22.57
N ALA A 696 2.98 -23.80 -21.91
CA ALA A 696 4.04 -24.38 -21.06
C ALA A 696 3.48 -25.05 -19.78
N PRO A 697 2.56 -24.43 -19.01
CA PRO A 697 1.83 -25.11 -17.94
C PRO A 697 1.07 -26.37 -18.41
N LYS A 698 0.41 -26.31 -19.58
CA LYS A 698 -0.33 -27.42 -20.20
C LYS A 698 0.60 -28.60 -20.53
N ALA A 699 1.76 -28.35 -21.12
CA ALA A 699 2.77 -29.37 -21.40
C ALA A 699 3.37 -29.98 -20.12
N ARG A 700 3.60 -29.18 -19.08
CA ARG A 700 4.19 -29.65 -17.81
C ARG A 700 3.22 -30.44 -16.92
N LEU A 701 1.94 -30.05 -16.89
CA LEU A 701 0.99 -30.51 -15.86
C LEU A 701 -0.03 -31.54 -16.37
N ARG A 702 -0.27 -31.66 -17.68
CA ARG A 702 -1.16 -32.69 -18.22
C ARG A 702 -0.43 -34.03 -18.28
N ARG A 703 -0.96 -35.02 -17.55
CA ARG A 703 -0.42 -36.40 -17.50
C ARG A 703 -0.47 -37.17 -18.82
N VAL A 704 -1.25 -36.69 -19.78
CA VAL A 704 -1.43 -37.31 -21.11
C VAL A 704 -1.36 -36.19 -22.14
N THR A 705 -0.41 -36.29 -23.06
CA THR A 705 -0.42 -35.52 -24.32
C THR A 705 -1.49 -36.09 -25.23
N ALA A 706 -2.37 -35.23 -25.72
CA ALA A 706 -3.46 -35.56 -26.65
C ALA A 706 -2.95 -35.68 -28.08
#